data_AF-A0A395N258-F1
#
_entry.id   AF-A0A395N258-F1
#
_cell.length_a   1.000
_cell.length_b   1.000
_cell.length_c   1.000
_cell.angle_alpha   90.00
_cell.angle_beta   90.00
_cell.angle_gamma   90.00
#
_symmetry.space_group_name_H-M   'P 1'
#
loop_
_entity.id
_entity.type
_entity.pdbx_description
1 polymer ?
#
loop_
_entity_poly.entity_id
_entity_poly.type
_entity_poly.pdbx_seq_one_letter_code
_entity_poly.pdbx_strand_id
1 'polypeptide(L)'
;MSARLQGKVAVVTGGASGFGKGVAAKFVSEGANVIITDLSKEAGEAVASELNCLFLRADVTKPDDWRTVLSLALDKFKQLDIVINNAGATYANKPTEDATEADFDLVMNVNVKSVFHSTNILVPYFMKEKRPGCFIQVASTAGTRPRPNLTWYNASKAAAINATKTMAVEYGPHQIRFNSVSPVVGSTGMTHLFIGKPDTEENRKGFVSTIPLGRPSTPSDIANACCYLASDEANFITGVNLETRTMANTQQQGSNPHSLPFTIQNNDLLHLNSYVHGEFVSAKDNGTFDIIDPGTGEPWATCPDCNVADVEPAIASCYDTFQSYSKTTPRQRAKLLMKWHELILESKEDLAKILVHETGKTLAEARGEIDYALTFVWWFSGEADRGEHGTTMTCSVPGRRGMTNKRPIGVAAALVPWNFPIALALRKAAAALAAGCTMVIKTSPETPLTAVSVAHLATKAGFPAGALNVLTTSLENTPAVAEAMCLDPRVKKVSFTGSTRVGKLISTLCAKDLKKTTLELGGNCPFIVFDDANVNQAMEQLMNLKWRHAGQACVSSNRLFVQSGIYDSFVEKLVSQAKALKTGHGMEEGTTMGALTTPRGLDKAEELYKEAVDKGAKTVLGNGKRENGRGYFMKPTILTNMADDMAITHDEIFAPVLGIYRFDSEEEVTKRANDTPYGLTSYVFTKNVDRLMRMFENLDAGMIGLNVGNCSSAEAPFGGIKDSGHGKESGKDVAIDELVTVAVAFGSLTYGYCSSVIGSTIGQPGWYNFFNLPMQGEPGYGTTTTQAISTANGIYSAGGAIGTLFIMWAATALGRKRSIQIGGAFALLGGALQGGAANLGMFQAGRFLAGLGIGILVTVCPMYMGELAPHDKRGWLVGHHAIFLVFGYMLSGWLGYACYFSTESNPDFAWRFPLCMQCLAPLVLLITSAWIPESPRWLLQKGRVEDAWEVIRNLRASPEDPNEQVAREEIYQIKMQLALDTAKLETLGCGPWMAVFKKKSYRKRMIIGFLTQWGAEFAGPLIINNYSVILYTNLGQTGSMPLLLSALWLTTAGIIYNPLGAWLHDKINSRRWMFMAGLFGCLITTSGLAACIAEFSGTSNKAGNAAGVFFVFLYLAFQGTLCDTTMYIYVSEIFPTEIRPIGMGFSLFGQFASTLILLQTAPIGFVNVGWKYYLVIIVWCIFFIPIVYFYFPETANLSLEEISARFGDDVAVHVHDVPEEQRKELDNYLNKVDVAHMEDSGPKSKAGA
;
A
#
# COMPACT_ATOMS: atom_id res chain seq x y z
N MET A 1 38.61 -27.41 -3.63
CA MET A 1 38.99 -26.13 -2.99
C MET A 1 40.40 -26.29 -2.43
N SER A 2 41.17 -25.21 -2.27
CA SER A 2 42.43 -25.25 -1.51
C SER A 2 42.13 -25.52 -0.03
N ALA A 3 43.01 -26.25 0.66
CA ALA A 3 42.90 -26.45 2.09
C ALA A 3 43.14 -25.12 2.85
N ARG A 4 42.36 -24.84 3.90
CA ARG A 4 42.23 -23.49 4.49
C ARG A 4 43.45 -22.97 5.22
N LEU A 5 44.33 -23.88 5.68
CA LEU A 5 45.52 -23.57 6.47
C LEU A 5 46.80 -24.08 5.76
N GLN A 6 46.74 -24.30 4.45
CA GLN A 6 47.82 -24.86 3.64
C GLN A 6 49.15 -24.14 3.88
N GLY A 7 50.14 -24.88 4.39
CA GLY A 7 51.51 -24.36 4.61
C GLY A 7 51.68 -23.48 5.85
N LYS A 8 50.64 -23.28 6.68
CA LYS A 8 50.77 -22.63 8.00
C LYS A 8 51.37 -23.62 9.01
N VAL A 9 52.07 -23.10 10.01
CA VAL A 9 52.59 -23.87 11.16
C VAL A 9 51.80 -23.50 12.41
N ALA A 10 51.24 -24.50 13.09
CA ALA A 10 50.35 -24.31 14.23
C ALA A 10 50.82 -25.08 15.47
N VAL A 11 50.83 -24.42 16.63
CA VAL A 11 51.01 -25.06 17.94
C VAL A 11 49.65 -25.23 18.62
N VAL A 12 49.35 -26.42 19.15
CA VAL A 12 48.10 -26.73 19.87
C VAL A 12 48.40 -27.35 21.24
N THR A 13 48.09 -26.63 22.31
CA THR A 13 48.36 -27.09 23.68
C THR A 13 47.22 -27.93 24.27
N GLY A 14 47.54 -28.90 25.12
CA GLY A 14 46.58 -29.91 25.57
C GLY A 14 46.10 -30.80 24.40
N GLY A 15 47.00 -31.06 23.45
CA GLY A 15 46.68 -31.67 22.16
C GLY A 15 46.44 -33.18 22.19
N ALA A 16 46.74 -33.87 23.30
CA ALA A 16 46.62 -35.32 23.38
C ALA A 16 45.18 -35.82 23.62
N SER A 17 44.22 -34.93 23.92
CA SER A 17 42.83 -35.34 24.19
C SER A 17 41.79 -34.26 23.92
N GLY A 18 40.51 -34.65 23.98
CA GLY A 18 39.36 -33.73 23.99
C GLY A 18 39.35 -32.72 22.83
N PHE A 19 39.12 -31.45 23.17
CA PHE A 19 39.07 -30.36 22.21
C PHE A 19 40.41 -30.10 21.51
N GLY A 20 41.54 -30.26 22.20
CA GLY A 20 42.88 -30.05 21.63
C GLY A 20 43.19 -31.04 20.52
N LYS A 21 42.91 -32.33 20.74
CA LYS A 21 43.02 -33.36 19.70
C LYS A 21 42.12 -33.06 18.50
N GLY A 22 40.88 -32.61 18.74
CA GLY A 22 39.95 -32.23 17.68
C GLY A 22 40.47 -31.07 16.82
N VAL A 23 40.98 -30.01 17.44
CA VAL A 23 41.60 -28.87 16.75
C VAL A 23 42.81 -29.32 15.93
N ALA A 24 43.72 -30.11 16.53
CA ALA A 24 44.90 -30.63 15.84
C ALA A 24 44.54 -31.46 14.59
N ALA A 25 43.60 -32.41 14.73
CA ALA A 25 43.14 -33.25 13.62
C ALA A 25 42.54 -32.41 12.47
N LYS A 26 41.71 -31.41 12.82
CA LYS A 26 41.13 -30.51 11.81
C LYS A 26 42.21 -29.67 11.11
N PHE A 27 43.19 -29.16 11.85
CA PHE A 27 44.26 -28.33 11.29
C PHE A 27 45.17 -29.12 10.33
N VAL A 28 45.52 -30.36 10.67
CA VAL A 28 46.22 -31.27 9.74
C VAL A 28 45.37 -31.52 8.48
N SER A 29 44.08 -31.81 8.64
CA SER A 29 43.18 -32.04 7.48
C SER A 29 43.01 -30.82 6.56
N GLU A 30 43.31 -29.62 7.07
CA GLU A 30 43.26 -28.34 6.36
C GLU A 30 44.65 -27.86 5.91
N GLY A 31 45.66 -28.73 5.92
CA GLY A 31 46.97 -28.50 5.31
C GLY A 31 47.99 -27.77 6.19
N ALA A 32 47.73 -27.64 7.49
CA ALA A 32 48.69 -27.06 8.44
C ALA A 32 49.70 -28.10 8.96
N ASN A 33 50.94 -27.66 9.16
CA ASN A 33 51.93 -28.41 9.93
C ASN A 33 51.67 -28.19 11.42
N VAL A 34 51.24 -29.23 12.16
CA VAL A 34 50.83 -29.11 13.55
C VAL A 34 51.91 -29.63 14.51
N ILE A 35 52.13 -28.90 15.60
CA ILE A 35 52.86 -29.34 16.79
C ILE A 35 51.86 -29.40 17.94
N ILE A 36 51.57 -30.60 18.45
CA ILE A 36 50.78 -30.78 19.66
C ILE A 36 51.69 -30.79 20.89
N THR A 37 51.22 -30.21 21.99
CA THR A 37 51.90 -30.29 23.29
C THR A 37 50.97 -30.76 24.39
N ASP A 38 51.52 -31.55 25.32
CA ASP A 38 50.79 -32.11 26.44
C ASP A 38 51.76 -32.52 27.57
N LEU A 39 51.23 -32.73 28.78
CA LEU A 39 51.99 -33.26 29.92
C LEU A 39 52.19 -34.78 29.81
N SER A 40 51.19 -35.48 29.25
CA SER A 40 51.22 -36.93 29.04
C SER A 40 52.04 -37.29 27.81
N LYS A 41 53.21 -37.92 28.03
CA LYS A 41 54.09 -38.36 26.96
C LYS A 41 53.42 -39.42 26.07
N GLU A 42 52.88 -40.46 26.70
CA GLU A 42 52.30 -41.63 26.02
C GLU A 42 51.09 -41.26 25.16
N ALA A 43 50.16 -40.44 25.70
CA ALA A 43 48.99 -40.00 24.96
C ALA A 43 49.36 -39.01 23.83
N GLY A 44 50.36 -38.14 24.07
CA GLY A 44 50.86 -37.21 23.06
C GLY A 44 51.55 -37.91 21.88
N GLU A 45 52.42 -38.89 22.15
CA GLU A 45 53.08 -39.69 21.10
C GLU A 45 52.07 -40.51 20.30
N ALA A 46 51.06 -41.09 20.94
CA ALA A 46 49.98 -41.82 20.26
C ALA A 46 49.19 -40.92 19.29
N VAL A 47 48.76 -39.73 19.74
CA VAL A 47 48.00 -38.79 18.89
C VAL A 47 48.86 -38.19 17.78
N ALA A 48 50.13 -37.91 18.02
CA ALA A 48 51.04 -37.46 16.97
C ALA A 48 51.27 -38.51 15.89
N SER A 49 51.37 -39.79 16.26
CA SER A 49 51.45 -40.90 15.30
C SER A 49 50.13 -41.10 14.54
N GLU A 50 48.98 -40.91 15.19
CA GLU A 50 47.65 -41.02 14.57
C GLU A 50 47.39 -39.89 13.55
N LEU A 51 47.77 -38.66 13.89
CA LEU A 51 47.52 -37.46 13.08
C LEU A 51 48.69 -37.08 12.17
N ASN A 52 49.78 -37.87 12.15
CA ASN A 52 51.01 -37.58 11.42
C ASN A 52 51.54 -36.14 11.67
N CYS A 53 51.63 -35.75 12.93
CA CYS A 53 52.07 -34.42 13.36
C CYS A 53 53.20 -34.52 14.41
N LEU A 54 53.80 -33.40 14.83
CA LEU A 54 54.86 -33.43 15.85
C LEU A 54 54.26 -33.37 17.25
N PHE A 55 54.84 -34.12 18.18
CA PHE A 55 54.59 -33.98 19.62
C PHE A 55 55.82 -33.44 20.35
N LEU A 56 55.59 -32.55 21.31
CA LEU A 56 56.56 -32.16 22.32
C LEU A 56 55.89 -32.19 23.70
N ARG A 57 56.46 -32.96 24.62
CA ARG A 57 56.04 -32.91 26.03
C ARG A 57 56.43 -31.54 26.61
N ALA A 58 55.44 -30.77 27.02
CA ALA A 58 55.63 -29.41 27.54
C ALA A 58 54.61 -29.08 28.63
N ASP A 59 55.08 -28.46 29.71
CA ASP A 59 54.28 -27.88 30.77
C ASP A 59 54.01 -26.41 30.43
N VAL A 60 52.77 -26.10 30.05
CA VAL A 60 52.36 -24.74 29.65
C VAL A 60 52.48 -23.70 30.78
N THR A 61 52.69 -24.13 32.03
CA THR A 61 52.93 -23.23 33.16
C THR A 61 54.39 -22.77 33.27
N LYS A 62 55.31 -23.39 32.51
CA LYS A 62 56.75 -23.11 32.55
C LYS A 62 57.21 -22.30 31.33
N PRO A 63 57.95 -21.19 31.51
CA PRO A 63 58.40 -20.37 30.39
C PRO A 63 59.48 -21.05 29.53
N ASP A 64 60.30 -21.94 30.09
CA ASP A 64 61.35 -22.60 29.31
C ASP A 64 60.79 -23.60 28.29
N ASP A 65 59.76 -24.36 28.67
CA ASP A 65 59.03 -25.26 27.78
C ASP A 65 58.43 -24.51 26.57
N TRP A 66 57.89 -23.29 26.78
CA TRP A 66 57.43 -22.42 25.68
C TRP A 66 58.57 -21.95 24.75
N ARG A 67 59.79 -21.76 25.27
CA ARG A 67 60.97 -21.49 24.43
C ARG A 67 61.33 -22.71 23.61
N THR A 68 61.30 -23.91 24.20
CA THR A 68 61.55 -25.17 23.49
C THR A 68 60.50 -25.43 22.39
N VAL A 69 59.23 -25.11 22.63
CA VAL A 69 58.17 -25.16 21.61
C VAL A 69 58.47 -24.25 20.42
N LEU A 70 58.89 -23.01 20.67
CA LEU A 70 59.27 -22.07 19.61
C LEU A 70 60.51 -22.58 18.85
N SER A 71 61.55 -23.01 19.56
CA SER A 71 62.75 -23.60 18.94
C SER A 71 62.40 -24.78 18.03
N LEU A 72 61.55 -25.71 18.48
CA LEU A 72 61.12 -26.84 17.68
C LEU A 72 60.40 -26.42 16.38
N ALA A 73 59.51 -25.42 16.45
CA ALA A 73 58.81 -24.89 15.28
C ALA A 73 59.80 -24.27 14.27
N LEU A 74 60.75 -23.46 14.74
CA LEU A 74 61.75 -22.80 13.89
C LEU A 74 62.81 -23.78 13.37
N ASP A 75 63.16 -24.82 14.13
CA ASP A 75 64.12 -25.83 13.70
C ASP A 75 63.53 -26.73 12.62
N LYS A 76 62.27 -27.16 12.77
CA LYS A 76 61.60 -28.10 11.84
C LYS A 76 60.94 -27.42 10.65
N PHE A 77 60.26 -26.31 10.85
CA PHE A 77 59.42 -25.67 9.83
C PHE A 77 59.87 -24.24 9.45
N LYS A 78 60.89 -23.69 10.12
CA LYS A 78 61.44 -22.33 9.90
C LYS A 78 60.46 -21.18 10.16
N GLN A 79 59.24 -21.46 10.59
CA GLN A 79 58.23 -20.46 10.94
C GLN A 79 57.25 -20.98 11.99
N LEU A 80 56.52 -20.05 12.60
CA LEU A 80 55.32 -20.29 13.40
C LEU A 80 54.26 -19.26 12.96
N ASP A 81 53.02 -19.67 12.76
CA ASP A 81 51.94 -18.80 12.27
C ASP A 81 50.73 -18.76 13.21
N ILE A 82 50.40 -19.89 13.87
CA ILE A 82 49.18 -20.04 14.69
C ILE A 82 49.52 -20.65 16.05
N VAL A 83 48.90 -20.14 17.12
CA VAL A 83 49.02 -20.62 18.50
C VAL A 83 47.63 -20.84 19.10
N ILE A 84 47.30 -22.09 19.40
CA ILE A 84 46.06 -22.49 20.07
C ILE A 84 46.36 -22.83 21.53
N ASN A 85 45.97 -21.94 22.42
CA ASN A 85 46.05 -22.14 23.87
C ASN A 85 44.79 -22.86 24.33
N ASN A 86 44.82 -24.19 24.29
CA ASN A 86 43.70 -25.06 24.66
C ASN A 86 43.91 -25.78 26.01
N ALA A 87 45.15 -25.93 26.49
CA ALA A 87 45.41 -26.47 27.81
C ALA A 87 44.64 -25.70 28.90
N GLY A 88 43.93 -26.44 29.76
CA GLY A 88 43.07 -25.85 30.78
C GLY A 88 42.78 -26.81 31.92
N ALA A 89 42.61 -26.25 33.13
CA ALA A 89 42.35 -27.00 34.35
C ALA A 89 41.13 -26.45 35.09
N THR A 90 40.52 -27.29 35.93
CA THR A 90 39.45 -26.92 36.89
C THR A 90 39.62 -27.73 38.17
N TYR A 91 39.15 -27.20 39.29
CA TYR A 91 38.94 -27.95 40.52
C TYR A 91 37.51 -28.53 40.58
N ALA A 92 37.25 -29.42 41.54
CA ALA A 92 35.93 -29.99 41.78
C ALA A 92 34.94 -28.92 42.29
N ASN A 93 33.75 -28.86 41.70
CA ASN A 93 32.65 -27.96 42.09
C ASN A 93 32.40 -28.01 43.62
N LYS A 94 32.67 -26.89 44.31
CA LYS A 94 32.59 -26.72 45.78
C LYS A 94 32.32 -25.24 46.14
N PRO A 95 31.75 -24.92 47.32
CA PRO A 95 31.58 -23.55 47.79
C PRO A 95 32.87 -22.69 47.70
N THR A 96 32.73 -21.37 47.65
CA THR A 96 33.88 -20.47 47.35
C THR A 96 34.90 -20.45 48.50
N GLU A 97 34.39 -20.56 49.73
CA GLU A 97 35.10 -20.69 51.00
C GLU A 97 35.89 -22.01 51.12
N ASP A 98 35.49 -23.06 50.39
CA ASP A 98 36.14 -24.37 50.40
C ASP A 98 37.23 -24.51 49.31
N ALA A 99 37.40 -23.49 48.47
CA ALA A 99 38.43 -23.47 47.44
C ALA A 99 39.80 -23.20 48.08
N THR A 100 40.71 -24.16 47.95
CA THR A 100 42.06 -24.07 48.53
C THR A 100 42.96 -23.15 47.69
N GLU A 101 44.05 -22.67 48.30
CA GLU A 101 45.11 -21.95 47.57
C GLU A 101 45.65 -22.78 46.39
N ALA A 102 45.78 -24.10 46.56
CA ALA A 102 46.16 -25.02 45.49
C ALA A 102 45.11 -25.11 44.35
N ASP A 103 43.82 -25.06 44.67
CA ASP A 103 42.75 -25.02 43.65
C ASP A 103 42.80 -23.71 42.84
N PHE A 104 43.06 -22.58 43.52
CA PHE A 104 43.22 -21.27 42.90
C PHE A 104 44.47 -21.22 42.01
N ASP A 105 45.61 -21.64 42.54
CA ASP A 105 46.88 -21.69 41.81
C ASP A 105 46.80 -22.61 40.60
N LEU A 106 46.13 -23.76 40.70
CA LEU A 106 45.94 -24.66 39.56
C LEU A 106 45.21 -23.95 38.41
N VAL A 107 44.07 -23.30 38.67
CA VAL A 107 43.28 -22.66 37.60
C VAL A 107 43.95 -21.38 37.08
N MET A 108 44.63 -20.60 37.93
CA MET A 108 45.31 -19.38 37.49
C MET A 108 46.62 -19.67 36.75
N ASN A 109 47.45 -20.60 37.23
CA ASN A 109 48.68 -20.98 36.53
C ASN A 109 48.37 -21.65 35.17
N VAL A 110 47.37 -22.53 35.09
CA VAL A 110 47.06 -23.24 33.84
C VAL A 110 46.19 -22.42 32.87
N ASN A 111 45.13 -21.73 33.32
CA ASN A 111 44.21 -21.03 32.39
C ASN A 111 44.62 -19.59 32.04
N VAL A 112 45.45 -18.93 32.86
CA VAL A 112 45.81 -17.50 32.68
C VAL A 112 47.30 -17.29 32.48
N LYS A 113 48.13 -17.87 33.36
CA LYS A 113 49.59 -17.68 33.30
C LYS A 113 50.23 -18.37 32.09
N SER A 114 49.66 -19.47 31.60
CA SER A 114 50.04 -20.07 30.32
C SER A 114 49.86 -19.11 29.15
N VAL A 115 48.76 -18.35 29.12
CA VAL A 115 48.50 -17.30 28.12
C VAL A 115 49.59 -16.24 28.20
N PHE A 116 49.85 -15.71 29.39
CA PHE A 116 50.94 -14.76 29.65
C PHE A 116 52.31 -15.26 29.18
N HIS A 117 52.68 -16.52 29.48
CA HIS A 117 53.95 -17.10 29.04
C HIS A 117 54.00 -17.26 27.51
N SER A 118 52.93 -17.76 26.88
CA SER A 118 52.84 -17.88 25.42
C SER A 118 52.98 -16.53 24.72
N THR A 119 52.30 -15.48 25.21
CA THR A 119 52.38 -14.13 24.65
C THR A 119 53.80 -13.57 24.79
N ASN A 120 54.37 -13.58 26.00
CA ASN A 120 55.67 -12.98 26.28
C ASN A 120 56.84 -13.64 25.55
N ILE A 121 56.69 -14.90 25.09
CA ILE A 121 57.75 -15.63 24.41
C ILE A 121 57.53 -15.64 22.90
N LEU A 122 56.28 -15.79 22.44
CA LEU A 122 55.98 -15.95 21.02
C LEU A 122 55.69 -14.62 20.30
N VAL A 123 55.07 -13.62 20.96
CA VAL A 123 54.83 -12.30 20.32
C VAL A 123 56.13 -11.59 19.94
N PRO A 124 57.20 -11.58 20.75
CA PRO A 124 58.49 -11.00 20.33
C PRO A 124 59.06 -11.63 19.06
N TYR A 125 58.81 -12.92 18.80
CA TYR A 125 59.18 -13.56 17.53
C TYR A 125 58.38 -12.98 16.35
N PHE A 126 57.05 -12.96 16.43
CA PHE A 126 56.20 -12.38 15.37
C PHE A 126 56.55 -10.91 15.09
N MET A 127 56.78 -10.13 16.14
CA MET A 127 57.17 -8.72 16.07
C MET A 127 58.54 -8.51 15.43
N LYS A 128 59.56 -9.30 15.83
CA LYS A 128 60.93 -9.19 15.30
C LYS A 128 61.00 -9.58 13.83
N GLU A 129 60.37 -10.69 13.46
CA GLU A 129 60.34 -11.20 12.08
C GLU A 129 59.31 -10.48 11.20
N LYS A 130 58.52 -9.55 11.77
CA LYS A 130 57.43 -8.79 11.12
C LYS A 130 56.42 -9.70 10.41
N ARG A 131 56.11 -10.85 11.01
CA ARG A 131 55.17 -11.84 10.47
C ARG A 131 53.78 -11.69 11.11
N PRO A 132 52.69 -11.82 10.33
CA PRO A 132 51.35 -11.99 10.89
C PRO A 132 51.30 -13.22 11.79
N GLY A 133 50.50 -13.14 12.86
CA GLY A 133 50.29 -14.25 13.79
C GLY A 133 48.83 -14.38 14.20
N CYS A 134 48.40 -15.58 14.58
CA CYS A 134 47.06 -15.81 15.11
C CYS A 134 47.12 -16.59 16.44
N PHE A 135 46.66 -15.95 17.51
CA PHE A 135 46.51 -16.55 18.83
C PHE A 135 45.03 -16.81 19.11
N ILE A 136 44.69 -18.06 19.46
CA ILE A 136 43.33 -18.44 19.83
C ILE A 136 43.34 -19.04 21.24
N GLN A 137 42.66 -18.36 22.16
CA GLN A 137 42.53 -18.77 23.56
C GLN A 137 41.25 -19.60 23.74
N VAL A 138 41.35 -20.89 24.11
CA VAL A 138 40.16 -21.70 24.43
C VAL A 138 39.77 -21.46 25.88
N ALA A 139 38.83 -20.53 26.04
CA ALA A 139 38.29 -20.11 27.31
C ALA A 139 37.16 -21.05 27.76
N SER A 140 36.00 -20.52 28.13
CA SER A 140 34.77 -21.25 28.43
C SER A 140 33.63 -20.25 28.54
N THR A 141 32.40 -20.66 28.22
CA THR A 141 31.21 -19.86 28.56
C THR A 141 31.11 -19.60 30.07
N ALA A 142 31.79 -20.35 30.93
CA ALA A 142 31.90 -20.05 32.36
C ALA A 142 32.56 -18.68 32.66
N GLY A 143 33.35 -18.14 31.72
CA GLY A 143 33.97 -16.80 31.83
C GLY A 143 33.04 -15.65 31.41
N THR A 144 31.96 -15.90 30.66
CA THR A 144 30.92 -14.91 30.32
C THR A 144 29.63 -15.11 31.09
N ARG A 145 29.38 -16.34 31.57
CA ARG A 145 28.19 -16.81 32.27
C ARG A 145 28.67 -17.62 33.48
N PRO A 146 29.02 -16.96 34.60
CA PRO A 146 29.62 -17.62 35.75
C PRO A 146 28.67 -18.66 36.34
N ARG A 147 29.27 -19.70 36.92
CA ARG A 147 28.56 -20.82 37.56
C ARG A 147 28.76 -20.79 39.07
N PRO A 148 27.73 -21.13 39.87
CA PRO A 148 27.92 -21.30 41.31
C PRO A 148 29.01 -22.33 41.58
N ASN A 149 29.71 -22.19 42.71
CA ASN A 149 30.67 -23.17 43.22
C ASN A 149 31.91 -23.46 42.32
N LEU A 150 32.18 -22.56 41.36
CA LEU A 150 33.37 -22.60 40.49
C LEU A 150 33.99 -21.20 40.31
N THR A 151 33.86 -20.35 41.34
CA THR A 151 34.21 -18.92 41.32
C THR A 151 35.58 -18.63 40.71
N TRP A 152 36.64 -19.31 41.16
CA TRP A 152 38.00 -19.05 40.66
C TRP A 152 38.26 -19.64 39.26
N TYR A 153 37.59 -20.75 38.91
CA TYR A 153 37.60 -21.25 37.53
C TYR A 153 36.93 -20.26 36.57
N ASN A 154 35.73 -19.76 36.92
CA ASN A 154 35.01 -18.74 36.16
C ASN A 154 35.89 -17.48 35.98
N ALA A 155 36.50 -16.99 37.07
CA ALA A 155 37.39 -15.85 37.06
C ALA A 155 38.60 -16.08 36.14
N SER A 156 39.23 -17.26 36.19
CA SER A 156 40.37 -17.60 35.31
C SER A 156 39.99 -17.60 33.82
N LYS A 157 38.78 -18.10 33.48
CA LYS A 157 38.29 -18.09 32.09
C LYS A 157 37.81 -16.70 31.64
N ALA A 158 37.24 -15.90 32.53
CA ALA A 158 36.93 -14.50 32.28
C ALA A 158 38.20 -13.67 32.03
N ALA A 159 39.25 -13.89 32.82
CA ALA A 159 40.56 -13.26 32.66
C ALA A 159 41.20 -13.59 31.30
N ALA A 160 41.16 -14.85 30.87
CA ALA A 160 41.64 -15.26 29.55
C ALA A 160 40.90 -14.54 28.39
N ILE A 161 39.57 -14.43 28.47
CA ILE A 161 38.75 -13.70 27.48
C ILE A 161 39.10 -12.20 27.48
N ASN A 162 39.23 -11.59 28.66
CA ASN A 162 39.51 -10.16 28.75
C ASN A 162 40.93 -9.84 28.25
N ALA A 163 41.93 -10.63 28.66
CA ALA A 163 43.31 -10.49 28.18
C ALA A 163 43.41 -10.62 26.66
N THR A 164 42.65 -11.56 26.06
CA THR A 164 42.53 -11.69 24.60
C THR A 164 42.09 -10.38 23.94
N LYS A 165 41.04 -9.75 24.48
CA LYS A 165 40.51 -8.48 23.94
C LYS A 165 41.51 -7.34 24.05
N THR A 166 42.22 -7.24 25.17
CA THR A 166 43.27 -6.23 25.35
C THR A 166 44.43 -6.44 24.37
N MET A 167 44.97 -7.66 24.28
CA MET A 167 46.06 -7.99 23.35
C MET A 167 45.67 -7.82 21.88
N ALA A 168 44.39 -8.02 21.53
CA ALA A 168 43.89 -7.78 20.18
C ALA A 168 43.94 -6.31 19.76
N VAL A 169 43.69 -5.38 20.69
CA VAL A 169 43.81 -3.94 20.47
C VAL A 169 45.27 -3.52 20.40
N GLU A 170 46.12 -4.09 21.27
CA GLU A 170 47.55 -3.76 21.37
C GLU A 170 48.36 -4.25 20.16
N TYR A 171 48.18 -5.51 19.75
CA TYR A 171 48.99 -6.13 18.68
C TYR A 171 48.30 -6.23 17.31
N GLY A 172 47.02 -5.85 17.22
CA GLY A 172 46.28 -5.73 15.96
C GLY A 172 47.00 -4.87 14.89
N PRO A 173 47.55 -3.69 15.23
CA PRO A 173 48.35 -2.87 14.31
C PRO A 173 49.59 -3.58 13.73
N HIS A 174 50.09 -4.62 14.41
CA HIS A 174 51.23 -5.44 13.99
C HIS A 174 50.80 -6.71 13.23
N GLN A 175 49.53 -6.82 12.83
CA GLN A 175 48.93 -8.00 12.18
C GLN A 175 48.98 -9.29 13.02
N ILE A 176 49.10 -9.16 14.34
CA ILE A 176 48.99 -10.29 15.27
C ILE A 176 47.57 -10.28 15.86
N ARG A 177 46.77 -11.26 15.46
CA ARG A 177 45.35 -11.38 15.83
C ARG A 177 45.20 -12.20 17.09
N PHE A 178 44.41 -11.70 18.05
CA PHE A 178 44.08 -12.42 19.29
C PHE A 178 42.57 -12.64 19.34
N ASN A 179 42.15 -13.90 19.33
CA ASN A 179 40.75 -14.30 19.43
C ASN A 179 40.56 -15.32 20.55
N SER A 180 39.33 -15.49 21.01
CA SER A 180 38.98 -16.48 22.02
C SER A 180 37.79 -17.31 21.58
N VAL A 181 37.83 -18.59 21.91
CA VAL A 181 36.74 -19.54 21.67
C VAL A 181 36.26 -20.02 23.03
N SER A 182 34.96 -19.93 23.29
CA SER A 182 34.35 -20.24 24.59
C SER A 182 33.39 -21.43 24.46
N PRO A 183 33.87 -22.67 24.71
CA PRO A 183 33.02 -23.85 24.78
C PRO A 183 31.96 -23.75 25.88
N VAL A 184 30.78 -24.32 25.60
CA VAL A 184 29.95 -24.89 26.66
C VAL A 184 30.63 -26.19 27.12
N VAL A 185 30.29 -26.74 28.28
CA VAL A 185 30.89 -28.00 28.77
C VAL A 185 30.80 -29.07 27.69
N GLY A 186 31.95 -29.66 27.36
CA GLY A 186 32.07 -30.77 26.44
C GLY A 186 32.17 -32.11 27.15
N SER A 187 32.07 -33.18 26.37
CA SER A 187 32.45 -34.54 26.76
C SER A 187 33.97 -34.65 26.90
N THR A 188 34.47 -34.23 28.06
CA THR A 188 35.89 -34.27 28.44
C THR A 188 36.04 -35.07 29.73
N GLY A 189 37.25 -35.54 30.05
CA GLY A 189 37.49 -36.27 31.31
C GLY A 189 37.10 -35.47 32.57
N MET A 190 37.03 -34.14 32.49
CA MET A 190 36.68 -33.25 33.58
C MET A 190 35.16 -33.06 33.81
N THR A 191 34.27 -33.64 32.99
CA THR A 191 32.81 -33.39 33.09
C THR A 191 32.25 -33.69 34.49
N HIS A 192 32.76 -34.72 35.18
CA HIS A 192 32.38 -35.06 36.55
C HIS A 192 32.71 -33.96 37.58
N LEU A 193 33.81 -33.22 37.39
CA LEU A 193 34.21 -32.11 38.26
C LEU A 193 33.25 -30.93 38.18
N PHE A 194 32.59 -30.73 37.02
CA PHE A 194 31.64 -29.63 36.80
C PHE A 194 30.25 -29.92 37.40
N ILE A 195 29.83 -31.18 37.44
CA ILE A 195 28.47 -31.59 37.86
C ILE A 195 28.27 -31.45 39.38
N GLY A 196 29.32 -31.62 40.19
CA GLY A 196 29.25 -31.47 41.67
C GLY A 196 28.37 -32.51 42.38
N LYS A 197 27.94 -33.55 41.66
CA LYS A 197 27.13 -34.68 42.12
C LYS A 197 27.64 -35.97 41.45
N PRO A 198 27.29 -37.17 41.98
CA PRO A 198 27.62 -38.43 41.32
C PRO A 198 27.12 -38.46 39.87
N ASP A 199 27.92 -39.02 38.97
CA ASP A 199 27.70 -39.02 37.51
C ASP A 199 26.63 -40.05 37.08
N THR A 200 25.40 -39.83 37.55
CA THR A 200 24.20 -40.59 37.19
C THR A 200 23.53 -40.01 35.96
N GLU A 201 22.80 -40.85 35.21
CA GLU A 201 22.09 -40.42 33.99
C GLU A 201 21.09 -39.28 34.24
N GLU A 202 20.43 -39.29 35.40
CA GLU A 202 19.51 -38.22 35.83
C GLU A 202 20.24 -36.89 36.06
N ASN A 203 21.37 -36.90 36.78
CA ASN A 203 22.20 -35.70 36.97
C ASN A 203 22.78 -35.20 35.64
N ARG A 204 23.14 -36.09 34.71
CA ARG A 204 23.55 -35.69 33.35
C ARG A 204 22.40 -35.01 32.59
N LYS A 205 21.19 -35.57 32.62
CA LYS A 205 20.01 -34.98 31.96
C LYS A 205 19.66 -33.62 32.56
N GLY A 206 19.62 -33.50 33.89
CA GLY A 206 19.39 -32.24 34.60
C GLY A 206 20.49 -31.19 34.41
N PHE A 207 21.72 -31.61 34.09
CA PHE A 207 22.80 -30.69 33.71
C PHE A 207 22.67 -30.25 32.25
N VAL A 208 22.37 -31.18 31.35
CA VAL A 208 22.19 -30.93 29.91
C VAL A 208 20.99 -30.03 29.63
N SER A 209 19.91 -30.10 30.41
CA SER A 209 18.76 -29.18 30.29
C SER A 209 19.10 -27.73 30.64
N THR A 210 20.21 -27.46 31.34
CA THR A 210 20.72 -26.08 31.55
C THR A 210 21.55 -25.56 30.37
N ILE A 211 21.84 -26.41 29.37
CA ILE A 211 22.56 -26.04 28.15
C ILE A 211 21.51 -25.63 27.09
N PRO A 212 21.53 -24.38 26.58
CA PRO A 212 20.50 -23.91 25.64
C PRO A 212 20.35 -24.69 24.31
N LEU A 213 21.31 -25.57 23.98
CA LEU A 213 21.27 -26.42 22.79
C LEU A 213 20.91 -27.88 23.09
N GLY A 214 20.56 -28.24 24.33
CA GLY A 214 20.24 -29.61 24.73
C GLY A 214 21.39 -30.63 24.58
N ARG A 215 22.61 -30.18 24.25
CA ARG A 215 23.81 -31.03 24.14
C ARG A 215 25.10 -30.29 24.53
N PRO A 216 26.13 -31.00 25.04
CA PRO A 216 27.47 -30.46 25.24
C PRO A 216 28.17 -30.06 23.92
N SER A 217 29.17 -29.16 24.00
CA SER A 217 30.04 -28.81 22.87
C SER A 217 30.96 -29.99 22.51
N THR A 218 31.12 -30.30 21.23
CA THR A 218 31.98 -31.39 20.74
C THR A 218 33.37 -30.88 20.32
N PRO A 219 34.39 -31.75 20.25
CA PRO A 219 35.69 -31.39 19.66
C PRO A 219 35.60 -30.83 18.24
N SER A 220 34.66 -31.30 17.41
CA SER A 220 34.44 -30.76 16.05
C SER A 220 33.93 -29.32 16.07
N ASP A 221 33.00 -29.00 17.00
CA ASP A 221 32.48 -27.63 17.16
C ASP A 221 33.62 -26.63 17.47
N ILE A 222 34.56 -27.03 18.33
CA ILE A 222 35.73 -26.19 18.70
C ILE A 222 36.76 -26.15 17.57
N ALA A 223 37.02 -27.28 16.93
CA ALA A 223 37.98 -27.40 15.85
C ALA A 223 37.62 -26.53 14.63
N ASN A 224 36.35 -26.53 14.23
CA ASN A 224 35.86 -25.72 13.12
C ASN A 224 35.92 -24.21 13.43
N ALA A 225 35.56 -23.80 14.66
CA ALA A 225 35.66 -22.42 15.11
C ALA A 225 37.12 -21.92 15.14
N CYS A 226 38.04 -22.72 15.70
CA CYS A 226 39.48 -22.42 15.68
C CYS A 226 40.03 -22.37 14.25
N CYS A 227 39.62 -23.29 13.38
CA CYS A 227 40.10 -23.35 11.99
C CYS A 227 39.65 -22.13 11.18
N TYR A 228 38.41 -21.68 11.34
CA TYR A 228 37.92 -20.47 10.71
C TYR A 228 38.71 -19.24 11.19
N LEU A 229 38.80 -19.03 12.52
CA LEU A 229 39.51 -17.88 13.09
C LEU A 229 41.02 -17.86 12.74
N ALA A 230 41.64 -19.03 12.56
CA ALA A 230 43.03 -19.18 12.16
C ALA A 230 43.28 -18.97 10.65
N SER A 231 42.27 -19.14 9.81
CA SER A 231 42.39 -18.99 8.35
C SER A 231 42.56 -17.54 7.91
N ASP A 232 43.08 -17.34 6.70
CA ASP A 232 43.21 -16.01 6.10
C ASP A 232 41.84 -15.41 5.72
N GLU A 233 40.79 -16.23 5.61
CA GLU A 233 39.38 -15.78 5.46
C GLU A 233 38.91 -14.94 6.66
N ALA A 234 39.47 -15.18 7.86
CA ALA A 234 39.15 -14.44 9.08
C ALA A 234 40.18 -13.33 9.40
N ASN A 235 40.96 -12.86 8.41
CA ASN A 235 41.97 -11.82 8.62
C ASN A 235 41.41 -10.50 9.20
N PHE A 236 40.12 -10.20 8.93
CA PHE A 236 39.40 -9.05 9.45
C PHE A 236 38.90 -9.23 10.91
N ILE A 237 39.19 -10.37 11.54
CA ILE A 237 38.68 -10.72 12.88
C ILE A 237 39.83 -10.78 13.91
N THR A 238 39.80 -9.85 14.85
CA THR A 238 40.61 -9.85 16.09
C THR A 238 39.75 -9.33 17.25
N GLY A 239 40.04 -9.75 18.48
CA GLY A 239 39.36 -9.31 19.71
C GLY A 239 37.99 -9.95 19.97
N VAL A 240 37.59 -10.97 19.21
CA VAL A 240 36.29 -11.63 19.44
C VAL A 240 36.39 -12.73 20.51
N ASN A 241 35.29 -12.92 21.24
CA ASN A 241 35.03 -14.14 22.01
C ASN A 241 33.88 -14.88 21.35
N LEU A 242 34.22 -15.92 20.58
CA LEU A 242 33.27 -16.76 19.89
C LEU A 242 32.77 -17.84 20.87
N GLU A 243 31.61 -17.63 21.48
CA GLU A 243 30.91 -18.70 22.21
C GLU A 243 30.56 -19.81 21.20
N THR A 244 31.16 -20.99 21.33
CA THR A 244 30.91 -22.15 20.47
C THR A 244 29.60 -22.85 20.82
N ARG A 245 28.52 -22.08 20.65
CA ARG A 245 27.21 -22.59 20.26
C ARG A 245 27.19 -22.66 18.75
N THR A 246 27.60 -23.80 18.20
CA THR A 246 27.21 -24.13 16.84
C THR A 246 25.69 -24.25 16.82
N MET A 247 25.02 -23.37 16.07
CA MET A 247 23.70 -23.70 15.54
C MET A 247 23.90 -24.84 14.54
N ALA A 248 23.93 -26.06 15.06
CA ALA A 248 23.51 -27.19 14.27
C ALA A 248 22.00 -27.05 14.12
N ASN A 249 21.50 -26.98 12.89
CA ASN A 249 20.09 -27.18 12.58
C ASN A 249 19.73 -28.64 12.88
N THR A 250 19.60 -28.95 14.16
CA THR A 250 18.74 -30.01 14.66
C THR A 250 17.59 -29.32 15.39
N GLN A 251 16.71 -28.77 14.56
CA GLN A 251 15.29 -28.99 14.77
C GLN A 251 15.10 -30.47 15.12
N GLN A 252 14.05 -30.78 15.89
CA GLN A 252 13.41 -32.06 15.65
C GLN A 252 12.84 -31.99 14.23
N GLN A 253 13.61 -32.45 13.23
CA GLN A 253 12.96 -33.08 12.09
C GLN A 253 12.07 -34.15 12.71
N GLY A 254 10.75 -34.01 12.58
CA GLY A 254 9.88 -35.17 12.67
C GLY A 254 10.50 -36.23 11.75
N SER A 255 10.92 -37.36 12.32
CA SER A 255 11.65 -38.38 11.57
C SER A 255 10.75 -38.85 10.44
N ASN A 256 10.98 -38.38 9.21
CA ASN A 256 10.12 -38.69 8.08
C ASN A 256 10.05 -40.22 7.96
N PRO A 257 8.89 -40.86 8.19
CA PRO A 257 8.78 -42.30 8.06
C PRO A 257 8.92 -42.74 6.59
N HIS A 258 8.84 -41.78 5.65
CA HIS A 258 8.98 -41.98 4.23
C HIS A 258 10.37 -41.56 3.72
N SER A 259 10.90 -42.32 2.75
CA SER A 259 12.09 -41.92 1.99
C SER A 259 11.71 -40.84 0.97
N LEU A 260 12.45 -39.74 0.92
CA LEU A 260 12.22 -38.70 -0.11
C LEU A 260 12.37 -39.29 -1.52
N PRO A 261 11.38 -39.11 -2.42
CA PRO A 261 11.43 -39.68 -3.78
C PRO A 261 12.35 -38.90 -4.74
N PHE A 262 13.00 -37.84 -4.28
CA PHE A 262 13.87 -36.95 -5.06
C PHE A 262 15.07 -36.46 -4.25
N THR A 263 16.10 -35.96 -4.95
CA THR A 263 17.27 -35.34 -4.34
C THR A 263 17.15 -33.82 -4.31
N ILE A 264 17.54 -33.22 -3.19
CA ILE A 264 17.61 -31.78 -2.95
C ILE A 264 19.09 -31.38 -2.92
N GLN A 265 19.43 -30.21 -3.49
CA GLN A 265 20.79 -29.67 -3.46
C GLN A 265 21.04 -28.92 -2.14
N ASN A 266 20.07 -28.13 -1.70
CA ASN A 266 20.11 -27.41 -0.43
C ASN A 266 19.34 -28.17 0.66
N ASN A 267 20.01 -29.09 1.37
CA ASN A 267 19.41 -29.85 2.47
C ASN A 267 18.86 -28.99 3.62
N ASP A 268 19.17 -27.69 3.66
CA ASP A 268 18.67 -26.72 4.63
C ASP A 268 17.44 -25.95 4.12
N LEU A 269 16.79 -26.42 3.05
CA LEU A 269 15.58 -25.83 2.47
C LEU A 269 14.30 -26.58 2.90
N LEU A 270 14.27 -27.90 2.72
CA LEU A 270 13.10 -28.73 3.03
C LEU A 270 13.08 -29.12 4.51
N HIS A 271 12.04 -28.69 5.20
CA HIS A 271 11.74 -29.06 6.58
C HIS A 271 10.24 -29.39 6.66
N LEU A 272 9.90 -30.43 7.41
CA LEU A 272 8.54 -30.99 7.44
C LEU A 272 7.67 -30.46 8.59
N ASN A 273 8.25 -29.62 9.43
CA ASN A 273 7.60 -29.07 10.62
C ASN A 273 6.97 -27.69 10.33
N SER A 274 5.96 -27.31 11.11
CA SER A 274 5.39 -25.95 11.05
C SER A 274 6.45 -24.89 11.36
N TYR A 275 6.34 -23.69 10.81
CA TYR A 275 7.34 -22.62 10.98
C TYR A 275 6.81 -21.48 11.84
N VAL A 276 7.29 -21.34 13.08
CA VAL A 276 6.80 -20.36 14.04
C VAL A 276 7.98 -19.68 14.73
N HIS A 277 7.96 -18.35 14.79
CA HIS A 277 9.00 -17.54 15.43
C HIS A 277 10.42 -17.79 14.86
N GLY A 278 10.53 -18.08 13.56
CA GLY A 278 11.82 -18.37 12.93
C GLY A 278 12.36 -19.78 13.21
N GLU A 279 11.65 -20.58 14.02
CA GLU A 279 11.96 -21.95 14.39
C GLU A 279 10.96 -22.92 13.76
N PHE A 280 11.33 -24.21 13.71
CA PHE A 280 10.44 -25.26 13.22
C PHE A 280 9.89 -26.06 14.39
N VAL A 281 8.57 -26.21 14.43
CA VAL A 281 7.82 -26.69 15.59
C VAL A 281 6.93 -27.88 15.25
N SER A 282 6.72 -28.75 16.22
CA SER A 282 5.69 -29.80 16.20
C SER A 282 4.36 -29.24 16.74
N ALA A 283 3.25 -29.92 16.47
CA ALA A 283 1.96 -29.62 17.08
C ALA A 283 2.01 -29.92 18.59
N LYS A 284 1.31 -29.13 19.41
CA LYS A 284 1.37 -29.25 20.88
C LYS A 284 0.89 -30.59 21.44
N ASP A 285 0.00 -31.28 20.74
CA ASP A 285 -0.47 -32.63 21.07
C ASP A 285 0.40 -33.75 20.46
N ASN A 286 1.40 -33.38 19.64
CA ASN A 286 2.19 -34.25 18.77
C ASN A 286 1.38 -34.95 17.67
N GLY A 287 0.21 -34.41 17.29
CA GLY A 287 -0.54 -34.85 16.13
C GLY A 287 0.25 -34.66 14.83
N THR A 288 0.06 -35.57 13.88
CA THR A 288 0.72 -35.57 12.57
C THR A 288 -0.21 -36.08 11.48
N PHE A 289 -0.02 -35.61 10.25
CA PHE A 289 -0.71 -36.10 9.06
C PHE A 289 0.25 -36.24 7.87
N ASP A 290 -0.07 -37.15 6.95
CA ASP A 290 0.76 -37.43 5.78
C ASP A 290 0.40 -36.55 4.58
N ILE A 291 1.42 -36.17 3.82
CA ILE A 291 1.32 -35.52 2.52
C ILE A 291 1.48 -36.61 1.46
N ILE A 292 0.43 -36.76 0.68
CA ILE A 292 0.35 -37.73 -0.42
C ILE A 292 0.90 -37.08 -1.69
N ASP A 293 1.75 -37.80 -2.42
CA ASP A 293 2.19 -37.38 -3.74
C ASP A 293 1.09 -37.69 -4.75
N PRO A 294 0.44 -36.69 -5.39
CA PRO A 294 -0.68 -36.96 -6.29
C PRO A 294 -0.27 -37.74 -7.55
N GLY A 295 1.02 -37.73 -7.91
CA GLY A 295 1.58 -38.51 -9.02
C GLY A 295 1.73 -40.01 -8.72
N THR A 296 1.74 -40.41 -7.45
CA THR A 296 1.85 -41.83 -7.03
C THR A 296 0.69 -42.32 -6.17
N GLY A 297 -0.04 -41.43 -5.51
CA GLY A 297 -1.07 -41.74 -4.52
C GLY A 297 -0.52 -42.25 -3.18
N GLU A 298 0.80 -42.18 -2.96
CA GLU A 298 1.48 -42.67 -1.76
C GLU A 298 2.00 -41.50 -0.90
N PRO A 299 2.09 -41.64 0.43
CA PRO A 299 2.77 -40.68 1.30
C PRO A 299 4.26 -40.50 0.96
N TRP A 300 4.75 -39.25 0.99
CA TRP A 300 6.19 -38.95 0.81
C TRP A 300 6.80 -38.09 1.94
N ALA A 301 5.96 -37.43 2.74
CA ALA A 301 6.34 -36.62 3.87
C ALA A 301 5.22 -36.60 4.93
N THR A 302 5.58 -36.42 6.20
CA THR A 302 4.64 -36.29 7.31
C THR A 302 4.82 -34.93 7.98
N CYS A 303 3.73 -34.18 8.17
CA CYS A 303 3.71 -32.86 8.81
C CYS A 303 3.03 -32.90 10.19
N PRO A 304 3.34 -31.95 11.09
CA PRO A 304 2.53 -31.71 12.29
C PRO A 304 1.10 -31.34 11.93
N ASP A 305 0.14 -31.90 12.66
CA ASP A 305 -1.26 -31.55 12.58
C ASP A 305 -1.61 -30.50 13.65
N CYS A 306 -1.29 -29.23 13.38
CA CYS A 306 -1.57 -28.17 14.35
C CYS A 306 -3.06 -28.02 14.62
N ASN A 307 -3.41 -27.82 15.88
CA ASN A 307 -4.77 -27.64 16.38
C ASN A 307 -4.96 -26.20 16.94
N VAL A 308 -6.11 -25.94 17.55
CA VAL A 308 -6.47 -24.61 18.11
C VAL A 308 -5.43 -24.10 19.13
N ALA A 309 -4.78 -24.98 19.90
CA ALA A 309 -3.77 -24.60 20.89
C ALA A 309 -2.47 -24.08 20.27
N ASP A 310 -2.19 -24.39 18.99
CA ASP A 310 -1.00 -23.95 18.25
C ASP A 310 -1.18 -22.57 17.59
N VAL A 311 -2.45 -22.14 17.42
CA VAL A 311 -2.80 -20.84 16.84
C VAL A 311 -2.33 -19.67 17.70
N GLU A 312 -2.55 -19.77 19.01
CA GLU A 312 -2.26 -18.69 19.97
C GLU A 312 -0.75 -18.32 19.95
N PRO A 313 0.22 -19.24 20.09
CA PRO A 313 1.65 -18.91 19.99
C PRO A 313 2.07 -18.30 18.65
N ALA A 314 1.50 -18.78 17.54
CA ALA A 314 1.84 -18.28 16.22
C ALA A 314 1.37 -16.83 16.02
N ILE A 315 0.18 -16.49 16.52
CA ILE A 315 -0.37 -15.13 16.49
C ILE A 315 0.36 -14.23 17.50
N ALA A 316 0.68 -14.73 18.71
CA ALA A 316 1.48 -14.02 19.69
C ALA A 316 2.86 -13.61 19.12
N SER A 317 3.56 -14.58 18.52
CA SER A 317 4.84 -14.36 17.83
C SER A 317 4.73 -13.29 16.72
N CYS A 318 3.68 -13.32 15.89
CA CYS A 318 3.44 -12.27 14.90
C CYS A 318 3.15 -10.90 15.55
N TYR A 319 2.37 -10.87 16.64
CA TYR A 319 1.96 -9.64 17.33
C TYR A 319 3.12 -8.95 18.05
N ASP A 320 3.99 -9.73 18.69
CA ASP A 320 5.18 -9.22 19.39
C ASP A 320 6.21 -8.70 18.38
N THR A 321 6.48 -9.47 17.33
CA THR A 321 7.39 -9.06 16.26
C THR A 321 6.87 -7.82 15.53
N PHE A 322 5.55 -7.68 15.33
CA PHE A 322 4.94 -6.48 14.77
C PHE A 322 5.31 -5.20 15.53
N GLN A 323 5.46 -5.25 16.86
CA GLN A 323 5.83 -4.09 17.68
C GLN A 323 7.19 -3.48 17.32
N SER A 324 8.08 -4.27 16.71
CA SER A 324 9.40 -3.83 16.24
C SER A 324 9.44 -3.70 14.70
N TYR A 325 8.89 -4.68 13.99
CA TYR A 325 8.98 -4.77 12.53
C TYR A 325 8.26 -3.62 11.82
N SER A 326 7.10 -3.19 12.32
CA SER A 326 6.34 -2.03 11.80
C SER A 326 7.10 -0.70 11.87
N LYS A 327 8.19 -0.62 12.62
CA LYS A 327 9.06 0.56 12.75
C LYS A 327 10.28 0.49 11.82
N THR A 328 10.50 -0.63 11.12
CA THR A 328 11.54 -0.73 10.09
C THR A 328 11.17 0.14 8.90
N THR A 329 12.14 0.86 8.34
CA THR A 329 11.86 1.80 7.24
C THR A 329 11.44 1.07 5.97
N PRO A 330 10.58 1.69 5.13
CA PRO A 330 10.25 1.21 3.79
C PRO A 330 11.44 0.64 3.00
N ARG A 331 12.54 1.39 2.94
CA ARG A 331 13.77 1.00 2.22
C ARG A 331 14.50 -0.21 2.83
N GLN A 332 14.39 -0.43 4.14
CA GLN A 332 14.91 -1.65 4.77
C GLN A 332 14.06 -2.85 4.38
N ARG A 333 12.73 -2.72 4.41
CA ARG A 333 11.81 -3.79 4.00
C ARG A 333 11.94 -4.13 2.51
N ALA A 334 12.12 -3.13 1.65
CA ALA A 334 12.45 -3.31 0.24
C ALA A 334 13.72 -4.17 0.03
N LYS A 335 14.80 -3.89 0.79
CA LYS A 335 16.03 -4.70 0.74
C LYS A 335 15.83 -6.13 1.24
N LEU A 336 15.04 -6.32 2.29
CA LEU A 336 14.70 -7.66 2.80
C LEU A 336 13.88 -8.46 1.77
N LEU A 337 12.91 -7.83 1.10
CA LEU A 337 12.13 -8.43 0.02
C LEU A 337 13.01 -8.81 -1.18
N MET A 338 13.93 -7.93 -1.60
CA MET A 338 14.87 -8.25 -2.68
C MET A 338 15.81 -9.41 -2.33
N LYS A 339 16.36 -9.46 -1.12
CA LYS A 339 17.19 -10.59 -0.69
C LYS A 339 16.37 -11.89 -0.54
N TRP A 340 15.09 -11.79 -0.20
CA TRP A 340 14.19 -12.95 -0.17
C TRP A 340 13.86 -13.46 -1.58
N HIS A 341 13.63 -12.55 -2.53
CA HIS A 341 13.50 -12.86 -3.95
C HIS A 341 14.76 -13.57 -4.48
N GLU A 342 15.96 -13.06 -4.18
CA GLU A 342 17.24 -13.70 -4.52
C GLU A 342 17.33 -15.13 -3.95
N LEU A 343 17.07 -15.33 -2.66
CA LEU A 343 17.14 -16.65 -2.01
C LEU A 343 16.09 -17.65 -2.55
N ILE A 344 14.89 -17.19 -2.89
CA ILE A 344 13.86 -18.04 -3.54
C ILE A 344 14.31 -18.42 -4.95
N LEU A 345 14.88 -17.48 -5.72
CA LEU A 345 15.39 -17.72 -7.07
C LEU A 345 16.57 -18.70 -7.07
N GLU A 346 17.51 -18.56 -6.12
CA GLU A 346 18.60 -19.53 -5.88
C GLU A 346 18.07 -20.93 -5.52
N SER A 347 16.96 -20.99 -4.79
CA SER A 347 16.32 -22.24 -4.34
C SER A 347 15.33 -22.83 -5.36
N LYS A 348 15.13 -22.19 -6.52
CA LYS A 348 14.05 -22.48 -7.49
C LYS A 348 13.96 -23.96 -7.87
N GLU A 349 15.09 -24.59 -8.17
CA GLU A 349 15.11 -25.97 -8.66
C GLU A 349 14.72 -27.01 -7.60
N ASP A 350 15.00 -26.75 -6.33
CA ASP A 350 14.58 -27.63 -5.23
C ASP A 350 13.13 -27.34 -4.81
N LEU A 351 12.73 -26.07 -4.77
CA LEU A 351 11.32 -25.67 -4.59
C LEU A 351 10.42 -26.27 -5.68
N ALA A 352 10.89 -26.34 -6.93
CA ALA A 352 10.14 -26.92 -8.03
C ALA A 352 9.85 -28.41 -7.84
N LYS A 353 10.81 -29.18 -7.29
CA LYS A 353 10.60 -30.62 -6.97
C LYS A 353 9.58 -30.78 -5.85
N ILE A 354 9.69 -29.99 -4.78
CA ILE A 354 8.73 -29.98 -3.66
C ILE A 354 7.32 -29.71 -4.20
N LEU A 355 7.15 -28.68 -5.03
CA LEU A 355 5.88 -28.35 -5.70
C LEU A 355 5.34 -29.50 -6.55
N VAL A 356 6.18 -30.21 -7.32
CA VAL A 356 5.73 -31.36 -8.11
C VAL A 356 5.17 -32.47 -7.22
N HIS A 357 5.87 -32.81 -6.13
CA HIS A 357 5.46 -33.90 -5.24
C HIS A 357 4.33 -33.52 -4.27
N GLU A 358 4.07 -32.24 -3.96
CA GLU A 358 2.87 -31.87 -3.19
C GLU A 358 1.65 -31.59 -4.09
N THR A 359 1.83 -30.97 -5.26
CA THR A 359 0.68 -30.57 -6.12
C THR A 359 0.35 -31.58 -7.22
N GLY A 360 1.30 -32.41 -7.66
CA GLY A 360 1.17 -33.27 -8.84
C GLY A 360 1.36 -32.57 -10.20
N LYS A 361 1.68 -31.27 -10.25
CA LYS A 361 1.93 -30.53 -11.52
C LYS A 361 3.25 -30.92 -12.17
N THR A 362 3.46 -30.56 -13.44
CA THR A 362 4.73 -30.84 -14.13
C THR A 362 5.87 -29.97 -13.61
N LEU A 363 7.11 -30.45 -13.69
CA LEU A 363 8.30 -29.68 -13.27
C LEU A 363 8.44 -28.35 -14.03
N ALA A 364 8.00 -28.30 -15.29
CA ALA A 364 7.95 -27.06 -16.08
C ALA A 364 6.93 -26.05 -15.49
N GLU A 365 5.74 -26.51 -15.11
CA GLU A 365 4.72 -25.67 -14.47
C GLU A 365 5.13 -25.23 -13.06
N ALA A 366 5.81 -26.09 -12.29
CA ALA A 366 6.34 -25.75 -10.98
C ALA A 366 7.40 -24.64 -11.06
N ARG A 367 8.35 -24.74 -12.00
CA ARG A 367 9.30 -23.66 -12.30
C ARG A 367 8.59 -22.36 -12.72
N GLY A 368 7.59 -22.46 -13.59
CA GLY A 368 6.80 -21.32 -14.06
C GLY A 368 5.96 -20.66 -12.95
N GLU A 369 5.45 -21.44 -11.99
CA GLU A 369 4.80 -20.88 -10.81
C GLU A 369 5.80 -20.11 -9.94
N ILE A 370 7.01 -20.61 -9.71
CA ILE A 370 8.02 -19.91 -8.91
C ILE A 370 8.40 -18.58 -9.58
N ASP A 371 8.61 -18.57 -10.90
CA ASP A 371 8.89 -17.34 -11.65
C ASP A 371 7.75 -16.33 -11.54
N TYR A 372 6.50 -16.78 -11.67
CA TYR A 372 5.31 -15.95 -11.47
C TYR A 372 5.21 -15.43 -10.03
N ALA A 373 5.46 -16.29 -9.03
CA ALA A 373 5.39 -15.95 -7.61
C ALA A 373 6.45 -14.90 -7.21
N LEU A 374 7.64 -14.97 -7.80
CA LEU A 374 8.71 -13.99 -7.62
C LEU A 374 8.34 -12.59 -8.11
N THR A 375 7.47 -12.47 -9.14
CA THR A 375 7.00 -11.14 -9.61
C THR A 375 6.32 -10.33 -8.51
N PHE A 376 5.58 -10.98 -7.59
CA PHE A 376 4.97 -10.31 -6.45
C PHE A 376 6.01 -9.82 -5.43
N VAL A 377 7.01 -10.65 -5.11
CA VAL A 377 8.08 -10.26 -4.16
C VAL A 377 8.88 -9.09 -4.72
N TRP A 378 9.19 -9.13 -6.03
CA TRP A 378 9.86 -8.04 -6.73
C TRP A 378 9.01 -6.76 -6.77
N TRP A 379 7.75 -6.85 -7.20
CA TRP A 379 6.82 -5.71 -7.29
C TRP A 379 6.62 -5.04 -5.93
N PHE A 380 6.31 -5.83 -4.90
CA PHE A 380 6.11 -5.31 -3.54
C PHE A 380 7.40 -4.83 -2.88
N SER A 381 8.60 -5.19 -3.37
CA SER A 381 9.84 -4.52 -2.95
C SER A 381 9.88 -3.05 -3.37
N GLY A 382 9.35 -2.72 -4.56
CA GLY A 382 9.19 -1.34 -5.02
C GLY A 382 8.04 -0.63 -4.31
N GLU A 383 6.90 -1.31 -4.14
CA GLU A 383 5.75 -0.75 -3.42
C GLU A 383 5.97 -0.64 -1.90
N ALA A 384 6.99 -1.28 -1.31
CA ALA A 384 7.39 -1.00 0.07
C ALA A 384 7.76 0.49 0.23
N ASP A 385 8.54 1.06 -0.69
CA ASP A 385 8.95 2.47 -0.68
C ASP A 385 7.80 3.45 -1.01
N ARG A 386 6.76 3.00 -1.73
CA ARG A 386 5.67 3.86 -2.25
C ARG A 386 4.35 3.74 -1.49
N GLY A 387 4.04 2.55 -0.95
CA GLY A 387 2.76 2.22 -0.34
C GLY A 387 2.51 2.91 1.01
N GLU A 388 3.59 3.30 1.71
CA GLU A 388 3.51 4.15 2.92
C GLU A 388 3.42 5.65 2.61
N HIS A 389 3.37 6.08 1.34
CA HIS A 389 3.13 7.48 1.02
C HIS A 389 1.80 7.95 1.60
N GLY A 390 1.93 8.80 2.62
CA GLY A 390 0.85 9.56 3.20
C GLY A 390 0.55 10.80 2.38
N THR A 391 -0.71 11.26 2.42
CA THR A 391 -1.08 12.54 1.83
C THR A 391 -1.00 13.60 2.94
N THR A 392 -0.03 14.50 2.83
CA THR A 392 -0.07 15.78 3.57
C THR A 392 -1.10 16.68 2.91
N MET A 393 -2.37 16.42 3.21
CA MET A 393 -3.44 17.35 2.90
C MET A 393 -3.36 18.54 3.85
N THR A 394 -3.70 19.70 3.32
CA THR A 394 -4.02 20.80 4.22
C THR A 394 -5.33 20.45 4.91
N CYS A 395 -5.26 20.41 6.25
CA CYS A 395 -6.33 19.87 7.09
C CYS A 395 -7.62 20.68 6.96
N SER A 396 -8.68 20.18 7.58
CA SER A 396 -9.86 20.96 7.97
C SER A 396 -9.70 21.76 9.30
N VAL A 397 -8.48 22.15 9.78
CA VAL A 397 -8.16 23.09 10.93
C VAL A 397 -6.74 23.79 10.92
N PRO A 398 -6.49 25.14 11.00
CA PRO A 398 -5.19 25.79 11.27
C PRO A 398 -4.46 25.29 12.49
N GLY A 399 -3.15 25.54 12.46
CA GLY A 399 -2.22 24.89 13.36
C GLY A 399 -2.13 23.39 13.10
N ARG A 400 -3.17 22.74 12.57
CA ARG A 400 -3.14 21.35 12.13
C ARG A 400 -2.63 21.25 10.69
N ARG A 401 -2.13 20.05 10.41
CA ARG A 401 -1.83 19.55 9.07
C ARG A 401 -2.57 18.23 8.98
N GLY A 402 -3.29 18.02 7.89
CA GLY A 402 -3.93 16.75 7.64
C GLY A 402 -2.84 15.83 7.12
N MET A 403 -2.35 14.95 7.97
CA MET A 403 -1.39 13.96 7.53
C MET A 403 -2.07 12.61 7.63
N THR A 404 -2.69 12.18 6.53
CA THR A 404 -3.01 10.77 6.39
C THR A 404 -1.67 10.06 6.19
N ASN A 405 -1.33 9.13 7.08
CA ASN A 405 -0.21 8.22 6.88
C ASN A 405 -0.79 6.83 6.74
N LYS A 406 -0.47 6.15 5.64
CA LYS A 406 -0.77 4.73 5.51
C LYS A 406 0.14 3.99 6.49
N ARG A 407 -0.45 3.22 7.39
CA ARG A 407 0.26 2.43 8.41
C ARG A 407 -0.10 0.96 8.23
N PRO A 408 0.79 0.02 8.56
CA PRO A 408 0.43 -1.40 8.57
C PRO A 408 -0.73 -1.65 9.55
N ILE A 409 -1.64 -2.53 9.14
CA ILE A 409 -2.89 -2.79 9.87
C ILE A 409 -2.68 -3.63 11.15
N GLY A 410 -1.56 -4.35 11.26
CA GLY A 410 -1.26 -5.25 12.38
C GLY A 410 -0.86 -6.65 11.89
N VAL A 411 -1.26 -7.66 12.65
CA VAL A 411 -1.14 -9.07 12.23
C VAL A 411 -2.19 -9.37 11.17
N ALA A 412 -1.75 -9.96 10.06
CA ALA A 412 -2.61 -10.52 9.04
C ALA A 412 -2.63 -12.06 9.13
N ALA A 413 -3.80 -12.67 8.90
CA ALA A 413 -3.93 -14.09 8.64
C ALA A 413 -4.09 -14.32 7.13
N ALA A 414 -3.37 -15.30 6.59
CA ALA A 414 -3.56 -15.78 5.23
C ALA A 414 -4.00 -17.25 5.25
N LEU A 415 -5.08 -17.55 4.53
CA LEU A 415 -5.63 -18.88 4.37
C LEU A 415 -5.43 -19.28 2.89
N VAL A 416 -4.48 -20.18 2.65
CA VAL A 416 -3.92 -20.45 1.30
C VAL A 416 -4.32 -21.86 0.81
N PRO A 417 -4.85 -21.99 -0.42
CA PRO A 417 -5.29 -23.26 -1.00
C PRO A 417 -4.14 -24.00 -1.70
N TRP A 418 -4.42 -25.21 -2.18
CA TRP A 418 -3.39 -26.15 -2.64
C TRP A 418 -2.87 -25.97 -4.07
N ASN A 419 -3.58 -25.26 -4.94
CA ASN A 419 -3.32 -25.32 -6.38
C ASN A 419 -2.12 -24.48 -6.84
N PHE A 420 -1.88 -23.33 -6.21
CA PHE A 420 -0.70 -22.49 -6.45
C PHE A 420 -0.11 -22.05 -5.11
N PRO A 421 0.46 -22.99 -4.33
CA PRO A 421 0.74 -22.77 -2.91
C PRO A 421 1.86 -21.75 -2.70
N ILE A 422 2.86 -21.67 -3.59
CA ILE A 422 3.92 -20.64 -3.49
C ILE A 422 3.42 -19.30 -4.01
N ALA A 423 2.72 -19.24 -5.15
CA ALA A 423 2.27 -17.97 -5.71
C ALA A 423 1.22 -17.30 -4.81
N LEU A 424 0.28 -18.07 -4.25
CA LEU A 424 -0.77 -17.53 -3.38
C LEU A 424 -0.26 -17.20 -1.97
N ALA A 425 0.78 -17.90 -1.48
CA ALA A 425 1.48 -17.49 -0.26
C ALA A 425 2.27 -16.18 -0.48
N LEU A 426 3.12 -16.12 -1.51
CA LEU A 426 3.98 -14.96 -1.77
C LEU A 426 3.18 -13.71 -2.16
N ARG A 427 2.09 -13.83 -2.95
CA ARG A 427 1.20 -12.71 -3.29
C ARG A 427 0.62 -12.01 -2.05
N LYS A 428 0.29 -12.77 -1.00
CA LYS A 428 -0.24 -12.26 0.27
C LYS A 428 0.86 -11.79 1.21
N ALA A 429 1.92 -12.60 1.38
CA ALA A 429 3.00 -12.35 2.31
C ALA A 429 3.88 -11.16 1.88
N ALA A 430 4.24 -11.06 0.60
CA ALA A 430 5.05 -9.95 0.09
C ALA A 430 4.34 -8.60 0.29
N ALA A 431 3.04 -8.52 -0.01
CA ALA A 431 2.24 -7.32 0.23
C ALA A 431 2.18 -6.93 1.72
N ALA A 432 1.94 -7.90 2.61
CA ALA A 432 1.87 -7.67 4.05
C ALA A 432 3.22 -7.20 4.63
N LEU A 433 4.31 -7.90 4.29
CA LEU A 433 5.66 -7.58 4.73
C LEU A 433 6.14 -6.23 4.16
N ALA A 434 5.86 -5.94 2.88
CA ALA A 434 6.14 -4.64 2.25
C ALA A 434 5.47 -3.48 3.00
N ALA A 435 4.21 -3.66 3.42
CA ALA A 435 3.48 -2.69 4.22
C ALA A 435 3.97 -2.55 5.67
N GLY A 436 4.82 -3.46 6.17
CA GLY A 436 5.28 -3.51 7.56
C GLY A 436 4.35 -4.29 8.51
N CYS A 437 3.41 -5.08 7.97
CA CYS A 437 2.61 -6.03 8.73
C CYS A 437 3.40 -7.32 9.01
N THR A 438 2.96 -8.13 9.97
CA THR A 438 3.40 -9.52 10.12
C THR A 438 2.27 -10.45 9.68
N MET A 439 2.60 -11.69 9.28
CA MET A 439 1.62 -12.63 8.74
C MET A 439 1.76 -14.03 9.33
N VAL A 440 0.62 -14.62 9.69
CA VAL A 440 0.50 -16.07 9.91
C VAL A 440 -0.25 -16.69 8.74
N ILE A 441 0.35 -17.69 8.11
CA ILE A 441 -0.24 -18.47 7.02
C ILE A 441 -0.75 -19.79 7.59
N LYS A 442 -1.97 -20.18 7.22
CA LYS A 442 -2.43 -21.56 7.29
C LYS A 442 -2.55 -22.08 5.86
N THR A 443 -1.84 -23.16 5.56
CA THR A 443 -1.77 -23.79 4.24
C THR A 443 -2.83 -24.86 4.08
N SER A 444 -3.09 -25.28 2.84
CA SER A 444 -3.84 -26.52 2.61
C SER A 444 -3.05 -27.74 3.13
N PRO A 445 -3.71 -28.77 3.69
CA PRO A 445 -3.03 -30.02 4.07
C PRO A 445 -2.30 -30.67 2.91
N GLU A 446 -2.81 -30.54 1.69
CA GLU A 446 -2.23 -31.19 0.52
C GLU A 446 -0.87 -30.61 0.12
N THR A 447 -0.58 -29.33 0.44
CA THR A 447 0.61 -28.62 -0.09
C THR A 447 1.22 -27.59 0.89
N PRO A 448 1.64 -28.01 2.10
CA PRO A 448 2.15 -27.09 3.10
C PRO A 448 3.65 -26.75 2.94
N LEU A 449 4.44 -27.60 2.28
CA LEU A 449 5.89 -27.61 2.43
C LEU A 449 6.59 -26.49 1.68
N THR A 450 6.09 -26.11 0.50
CA THR A 450 6.68 -24.98 -0.23
C THR A 450 6.47 -23.66 0.53
N ALA A 451 5.33 -23.49 1.20
CA ALA A 451 5.05 -22.30 2.02
C ALA A 451 5.96 -22.25 3.27
N VAL A 452 6.16 -23.39 3.96
CA VAL A 452 7.14 -23.52 5.06
C VAL A 452 8.55 -23.17 4.58
N SER A 453 8.97 -23.69 3.42
CA SER A 453 10.29 -23.44 2.84
C SER A 453 10.52 -21.96 2.53
N VAL A 454 9.55 -21.25 1.92
CA VAL A 454 9.72 -19.81 1.65
C VAL A 454 9.67 -18.96 2.92
N ALA A 455 8.94 -19.37 3.95
CA ALA A 455 8.96 -18.66 5.24
C ALA A 455 10.34 -18.77 5.93
N HIS A 456 10.96 -19.95 5.87
CA HIS A 456 12.36 -20.12 6.29
C HIS A 456 13.34 -19.26 5.49
N LEU A 457 13.16 -19.17 4.17
CA LEU A 457 13.95 -18.27 3.33
C LEU A 457 13.73 -16.78 3.69
N ALA A 458 12.58 -16.39 4.24
CA ALA A 458 12.36 -15.02 4.72
C ALA A 458 13.23 -14.73 5.96
N THR A 459 13.29 -15.64 6.93
CA THR A 459 14.19 -15.48 8.08
C THR A 459 15.66 -15.45 7.64
N LYS A 460 16.07 -16.28 6.66
CA LYS A 460 17.42 -16.20 6.03
C LYS A 460 17.67 -14.88 5.28
N ALA A 461 16.66 -14.30 4.65
CA ALA A 461 16.75 -12.96 4.06
C ALA A 461 17.03 -11.88 5.13
N GLY A 462 16.57 -12.10 6.36
CA GLY A 462 16.80 -11.23 7.51
C GLY A 462 15.53 -10.55 8.02
N PHE A 463 14.35 -11.03 7.61
CA PHE A 463 13.12 -10.67 8.31
C PHE A 463 13.19 -11.19 9.77
N PRO A 464 12.72 -10.43 10.76
CA PRO A 464 12.78 -10.87 12.15
C PRO A 464 11.93 -12.13 12.37
N ALA A 465 12.38 -13.00 13.28
CA ALA A 465 11.63 -14.13 13.79
C ALA A 465 10.17 -13.72 14.10
N GLY A 466 9.18 -14.46 13.59
CA GLY A 466 7.76 -14.12 13.77
C GLY A 466 7.16 -13.15 12.75
N ALA A 467 7.95 -12.57 11.84
CA ALA A 467 7.40 -11.72 10.77
C ALA A 467 6.50 -12.51 9.80
N LEU A 468 6.88 -13.77 9.52
CA LEU A 468 6.13 -14.71 8.71
C LEU A 468 6.14 -16.08 9.40
N ASN A 469 4.97 -16.53 9.86
CA ASN A 469 4.73 -17.84 10.48
C ASN A 469 3.85 -18.70 9.54
N VAL A 470 4.01 -20.03 9.58
CA VAL A 470 3.24 -21.00 8.77
C VAL A 470 2.80 -22.16 9.65
N LEU A 471 1.50 -22.42 9.70
CA LEU A 471 0.88 -23.55 10.40
C LEU A 471 0.40 -24.60 9.41
N THR A 472 0.81 -25.85 9.65
CA THR A 472 0.40 -27.06 8.92
C THR A 472 -0.73 -27.74 9.68
N THR A 473 -1.80 -28.15 8.98
CA THR A 473 -2.97 -28.79 9.62
C THR A 473 -3.55 -29.83 8.68
N SER A 474 -4.08 -30.93 9.22
CA SER A 474 -4.89 -31.89 8.47
C SER A 474 -6.22 -31.26 8.01
N LEU A 475 -6.97 -32.02 7.22
CA LEU A 475 -8.34 -31.66 6.82
C LEU A 475 -9.30 -31.56 8.01
N GLU A 476 -9.06 -32.33 9.08
CA GLU A 476 -9.91 -32.37 10.28
C GLU A 476 -9.73 -31.12 11.14
N ASN A 477 -8.48 -30.73 11.42
CA ASN A 477 -8.20 -29.52 12.20
C ASN A 477 -8.34 -28.21 11.40
N THR A 478 -8.30 -28.28 10.06
CA THR A 478 -8.40 -27.10 9.17
C THR A 478 -9.51 -26.11 9.56
N PRO A 479 -10.78 -26.52 9.79
CA PRO A 479 -11.86 -25.58 10.12
C PRO A 479 -11.67 -24.90 11.47
N ALA A 480 -11.30 -25.67 12.51
CA ALA A 480 -11.15 -25.16 13.87
C ALA A 480 -9.95 -24.20 13.99
N VAL A 481 -8.83 -24.52 13.33
CA VAL A 481 -7.65 -23.63 13.24
C VAL A 481 -7.99 -22.36 12.46
N ALA A 482 -8.64 -22.47 11.30
CA ALA A 482 -9.03 -21.31 10.51
C ALA A 482 -10.02 -20.41 11.26
N GLU A 483 -10.98 -21.00 11.99
CA GLU A 483 -11.90 -20.24 12.85
C GLU A 483 -11.15 -19.53 13.99
N ALA A 484 -10.28 -20.22 14.73
CA ALA A 484 -9.48 -19.62 15.79
C ALA A 484 -8.63 -18.43 15.26
N MET A 485 -8.01 -18.57 14.08
CA MET A 485 -7.28 -17.48 13.43
C MET A 485 -8.19 -16.32 12.99
N CYS A 486 -9.41 -16.61 12.53
CA CYS A 486 -10.39 -15.60 12.12
C CYS A 486 -11.10 -14.92 13.30
N LEU A 487 -11.03 -15.48 14.51
CA LEU A 487 -11.64 -14.95 15.73
C LEU A 487 -10.62 -14.32 16.70
N ASP A 488 -9.32 -14.54 16.55
CA ASP A 488 -8.32 -13.93 17.44
C ASP A 488 -8.31 -12.39 17.28
N PRO A 489 -8.51 -11.61 18.36
CA PRO A 489 -8.62 -10.15 18.29
C PRO A 489 -7.32 -9.45 17.88
N ARG A 490 -6.16 -10.11 17.91
CA ARG A 490 -4.87 -9.58 17.45
C ARG A 490 -4.77 -9.57 15.92
N VAL A 491 -5.46 -10.49 15.24
CA VAL A 491 -5.59 -10.50 13.77
C VAL A 491 -6.51 -9.38 13.32
N LYS A 492 -6.00 -8.48 12.46
CA LYS A 492 -6.71 -7.30 11.96
C LYS A 492 -7.12 -7.39 10.48
N LYS A 493 -6.50 -8.31 9.74
CA LYS A 493 -6.79 -8.61 8.34
C LYS A 493 -6.82 -10.11 8.11
N VAL A 494 -7.78 -10.59 7.33
CA VAL A 494 -7.77 -11.95 6.77
C VAL A 494 -7.70 -11.85 5.25
N SER A 495 -6.84 -12.64 4.62
CA SER A 495 -6.86 -12.88 3.17
C SER A 495 -7.07 -14.38 2.93
N PHE A 496 -8.05 -14.73 2.11
CA PHE A 496 -8.38 -16.11 1.79
C PHE A 496 -8.46 -16.29 0.28
N THR A 497 -7.94 -17.43 -0.20
CA THR A 497 -8.22 -17.93 -1.56
C THR A 497 -8.75 -19.34 -1.46
N GLY A 498 -9.84 -19.66 -2.19
CA GLY A 498 -10.45 -21.00 -2.18
C GLY A 498 -11.94 -20.97 -2.49
N SER A 499 -12.69 -22.02 -2.12
CA SER A 499 -14.10 -22.13 -2.51
C SER A 499 -14.99 -20.99 -1.98
N THR A 500 -15.94 -20.52 -2.80
CA THR A 500 -16.91 -19.47 -2.43
C THR A 500 -17.68 -19.80 -1.14
N ARG A 501 -18.08 -21.06 -0.94
CA ARG A 501 -18.75 -21.53 0.29
C ARG A 501 -17.93 -21.22 1.55
N VAL A 502 -16.62 -21.49 1.52
CA VAL A 502 -15.72 -21.23 2.65
C VAL A 502 -15.42 -19.73 2.78
N GLY A 503 -15.35 -18.99 1.67
CA GLY A 503 -15.22 -17.53 1.68
C GLY A 503 -16.37 -16.83 2.41
N LYS A 504 -17.61 -17.27 2.16
CA LYS A 504 -18.80 -16.78 2.87
C LYS A 504 -18.73 -17.05 4.38
N LEU A 505 -18.30 -18.26 4.80
CA LEU A 505 -18.10 -18.59 6.21
C LEU A 505 -17.01 -17.72 6.87
N ILE A 506 -15.85 -17.55 6.22
CA ILE A 506 -14.75 -16.71 6.72
C ILE A 506 -15.22 -15.25 6.87
N SER A 507 -15.99 -14.74 5.92
CA SER A 507 -16.58 -13.39 6.01
C SER A 507 -17.48 -13.25 7.24
N THR A 508 -18.36 -14.22 7.48
CA THR A 508 -19.22 -14.26 8.68
C THR A 508 -18.42 -14.30 9.99
N LEU A 509 -17.31 -15.03 10.04
CA LEU A 509 -16.43 -15.05 11.21
C LEU A 509 -15.72 -13.70 11.41
N CYS A 510 -15.17 -13.12 10.34
CA CYS A 510 -14.46 -11.84 10.38
C CYS A 510 -15.36 -10.66 10.75
N ALA A 511 -16.66 -10.72 10.41
CA ALA A 511 -17.65 -9.68 10.69
C ALA A 511 -17.84 -9.44 12.20
N LYS A 512 -17.65 -10.45 13.05
CA LYS A 512 -17.76 -10.33 14.52
C LYS A 512 -16.84 -9.26 15.10
N ASP A 513 -15.65 -9.10 14.51
CA ASP A 513 -14.59 -8.16 14.92
C ASP A 513 -14.34 -7.05 13.89
N LEU A 514 -15.18 -6.94 12.85
CA LEU A 514 -15.00 -6.03 11.70
C LEU A 514 -13.60 -6.11 11.04
N LYS A 515 -13.02 -7.33 10.97
CA LYS A 515 -11.67 -7.53 10.40
C LYS A 515 -11.69 -7.25 8.88
N LYS A 516 -10.65 -6.60 8.35
CA LYS A 516 -10.57 -6.34 6.91
C LYS A 516 -10.34 -7.64 6.13
N THR A 517 -11.29 -8.05 5.29
CA THR A 517 -11.17 -9.24 4.45
C THR A 517 -10.65 -8.93 3.04
N THR A 518 -10.03 -9.92 2.41
CA THR A 518 -9.82 -10.00 0.96
C THR A 518 -10.07 -11.44 0.56
N LEU A 519 -11.01 -11.65 -0.36
CA LEU A 519 -11.52 -12.97 -0.71
C LEU A 519 -11.36 -13.17 -2.21
N GLU A 520 -10.62 -14.22 -2.60
CA GLU A 520 -10.41 -14.65 -3.98
C GLU A 520 -11.04 -16.03 -4.14
N LEU A 521 -12.21 -16.11 -4.76
CA LEU A 521 -13.09 -17.27 -4.66
C LEU A 521 -13.20 -18.05 -5.98
N GLY A 522 -14.23 -18.88 -6.14
CA GLY A 522 -14.39 -19.75 -7.31
C GLY A 522 -14.59 -18.96 -8.61
N GLY A 523 -14.14 -19.53 -9.72
CA GLY A 523 -14.41 -19.03 -11.07
C GLY A 523 -15.31 -19.97 -11.87
N ASN A 524 -15.85 -19.49 -12.98
CA ASN A 524 -16.48 -20.32 -14.01
C ASN A 524 -16.20 -19.70 -15.38
N CYS A 525 -14.91 -19.58 -15.68
CA CYS A 525 -14.39 -18.66 -16.68
C CYS A 525 -14.85 -19.04 -18.10
N PRO A 526 -15.59 -18.15 -18.79
CA PRO A 526 -15.93 -18.33 -20.19
C PRO A 526 -14.72 -17.96 -21.08
N PHE A 527 -14.49 -18.74 -22.12
CA PHE A 527 -13.50 -18.47 -23.16
C PHE A 527 -14.25 -18.39 -24.50
N ILE A 528 -14.31 -17.21 -25.10
CA ILE A 528 -15.19 -16.89 -26.22
C ILE A 528 -14.35 -16.69 -27.50
N VAL A 529 -14.68 -17.42 -28.56
CA VAL A 529 -13.99 -17.34 -29.86
C VAL A 529 -15.00 -17.03 -30.96
N PHE A 530 -14.89 -15.83 -31.55
CA PHE A 530 -15.70 -15.39 -32.69
C PHE A 530 -15.12 -15.86 -34.03
N ASP A 531 -15.94 -15.87 -35.08
CA ASP A 531 -15.56 -16.35 -36.42
C ASP A 531 -14.36 -15.61 -37.03
N ASP A 532 -14.18 -14.33 -36.69
CA ASP A 532 -13.09 -13.50 -37.20
C ASP A 532 -11.78 -13.63 -36.37
N ALA A 533 -11.80 -14.41 -35.29
CA ALA A 533 -10.66 -14.62 -34.41
C ALA A 533 -9.43 -15.19 -35.15
N ASN A 534 -8.25 -14.91 -34.61
CA ASN A 534 -7.06 -15.68 -34.98
C ASN A 534 -7.13 -17.06 -34.30
N VAL A 535 -7.72 -18.05 -34.99
CA VAL A 535 -7.90 -19.42 -34.48
C VAL A 535 -6.59 -20.04 -33.97
N ASN A 536 -5.44 -19.74 -34.57
CA ASN A 536 -4.15 -20.26 -34.10
C ASN A 536 -3.78 -19.69 -32.72
N GLN A 537 -3.90 -18.38 -32.55
CA GLN A 537 -3.64 -17.67 -31.30
C GLN A 537 -4.65 -18.08 -30.21
N ALA A 538 -5.95 -18.14 -30.54
CA ALA A 538 -6.97 -18.59 -29.61
C ALA A 538 -6.71 -20.03 -29.13
N MET A 539 -6.28 -20.92 -30.04
CA MET A 539 -5.93 -22.30 -29.68
C MET A 539 -4.71 -22.38 -28.77
N GLU A 540 -3.61 -21.70 -29.10
CA GLU A 540 -2.38 -21.67 -28.29
C GLU A 540 -2.66 -21.17 -26.87
N GLN A 541 -3.40 -20.07 -26.76
CA GLN A 541 -3.77 -19.47 -25.48
C GLN A 541 -4.73 -20.38 -24.68
N LEU A 542 -5.71 -21.02 -25.33
CA LEU A 542 -6.61 -21.98 -24.70
C LEU A 542 -5.85 -23.21 -24.18
N MET A 543 -4.93 -23.77 -24.96
CA MET A 543 -4.17 -24.96 -24.58
C MET A 543 -3.32 -24.70 -23.32
N ASN A 544 -2.64 -23.55 -23.27
CA ASN A 544 -1.84 -23.11 -22.12
C ASN A 544 -2.69 -22.71 -20.90
N LEU A 545 -3.98 -22.39 -21.07
CA LEU A 545 -4.89 -22.01 -19.99
C LEU A 545 -5.66 -23.21 -19.40
N LYS A 546 -6.21 -24.08 -20.26
CA LYS A 546 -7.10 -25.16 -19.83
C LYS A 546 -6.34 -26.32 -19.21
N TRP A 547 -5.26 -26.76 -19.86
CA TRP A 547 -4.58 -28.00 -19.47
C TRP A 547 -3.50 -27.77 -18.40
N ARG A 548 -3.13 -26.50 -18.16
CA ARG A 548 -2.21 -26.10 -17.10
C ARG A 548 -2.68 -26.62 -15.74
N HIS A 549 -1.81 -27.33 -15.04
CA HIS A 549 -2.06 -27.99 -13.77
C HIS A 549 -3.31 -28.87 -13.80
N ALA A 550 -3.55 -29.58 -14.91
CA ALA A 550 -4.75 -30.38 -15.17
C ALA A 550 -6.07 -29.59 -15.01
N GLY A 551 -6.06 -28.27 -15.29
CA GLY A 551 -7.24 -27.40 -15.19
C GLY A 551 -7.56 -26.91 -13.78
N GLN A 552 -6.65 -27.08 -12.81
CA GLN A 552 -6.84 -26.73 -11.39
C GLN A 552 -6.46 -25.26 -11.09
N ALA A 553 -6.90 -24.31 -11.90
CA ALA A 553 -6.75 -22.88 -11.62
C ALA A 553 -8.11 -22.20 -11.58
N CYS A 554 -8.32 -21.27 -10.64
CA CYS A 554 -9.57 -20.50 -10.55
C CYS A 554 -9.86 -19.65 -11.82
N VAL A 555 -8.82 -19.35 -12.60
CA VAL A 555 -8.93 -18.64 -13.90
C VAL A 555 -9.00 -19.59 -15.10
N SER A 556 -8.86 -20.91 -14.93
CA SER A 556 -8.87 -21.84 -16.07
C SER A 556 -10.23 -21.85 -16.77
N SER A 557 -10.20 -21.91 -18.10
CA SER A 557 -11.42 -22.01 -18.92
C SER A 557 -12.29 -23.19 -18.45
N ASN A 558 -13.55 -22.89 -18.13
CA ASN A 558 -14.53 -23.89 -17.73
C ASN A 558 -15.55 -24.11 -18.87
N ARG A 559 -15.93 -23.02 -19.55
CA ARG A 559 -16.86 -23.00 -20.67
C ARG A 559 -16.19 -22.41 -21.91
N LEU A 560 -15.95 -23.22 -22.93
CA LEU A 560 -15.45 -22.75 -24.23
C LEU A 560 -16.64 -22.46 -25.15
N PHE A 561 -16.87 -21.19 -25.46
CA PHE A 561 -17.85 -20.75 -26.44
C PHE A 561 -17.17 -20.52 -27.80
N VAL A 562 -17.65 -21.17 -28.86
CA VAL A 562 -17.14 -21.01 -30.22
C VAL A 562 -18.28 -20.68 -31.18
N GLN A 563 -18.08 -19.66 -32.01
CA GLN A 563 -19.10 -19.22 -32.96
C GLN A 563 -19.32 -20.27 -34.07
N SER A 564 -20.57 -20.39 -34.52
CA SER A 564 -21.01 -21.43 -35.46
C SER A 564 -20.23 -21.50 -36.77
N GLY A 565 -19.72 -20.38 -37.31
CA GLY A 565 -18.99 -20.36 -38.58
C GLY A 565 -17.63 -21.08 -38.54
N ILE A 566 -16.97 -21.12 -37.38
CA ILE A 566 -15.68 -21.82 -37.18
C ILE A 566 -15.76 -23.07 -36.30
N TYR A 567 -16.90 -23.32 -35.62
CA TYR A 567 -17.06 -24.34 -34.57
C TYR A 567 -16.42 -25.69 -34.89
N ASP A 568 -16.83 -26.36 -35.98
CA ASP A 568 -16.41 -27.73 -36.27
C ASP A 568 -14.89 -27.82 -36.53
N SER A 569 -14.34 -26.82 -37.25
CA SER A 569 -12.89 -26.72 -37.52
C SER A 569 -12.07 -26.42 -36.26
N PHE A 570 -12.62 -25.63 -35.32
CA PHE A 570 -11.99 -25.33 -34.05
C PHE A 570 -11.96 -26.59 -33.16
N VAL A 571 -13.07 -27.31 -33.08
CA VAL A 571 -13.19 -28.56 -32.30
C VAL A 571 -12.23 -29.63 -32.83
N GLU A 572 -12.18 -29.84 -34.16
CA GLU A 572 -11.25 -30.82 -34.75
C GLU A 572 -9.79 -30.49 -34.39
N LYS A 573 -9.41 -29.21 -34.51
CA LYS A 573 -8.07 -28.73 -34.20
C LYS A 573 -7.73 -28.85 -32.71
N LEU A 574 -8.66 -28.50 -31.83
CA LEU A 574 -8.52 -28.64 -30.38
C LEU A 574 -8.37 -30.10 -29.96
N VAL A 575 -9.19 -31.00 -30.51
CA VAL A 575 -9.08 -32.45 -30.27
C VAL A 575 -7.73 -32.99 -30.77
N SER A 576 -7.24 -32.50 -31.92
CA SER A 576 -5.93 -32.87 -32.45
C SER A 576 -4.78 -32.45 -31.52
N GLN A 577 -4.79 -31.21 -31.01
CA GLN A 577 -3.76 -30.73 -30.09
C GLN A 577 -3.86 -31.35 -28.69
N ALA A 578 -5.06 -31.54 -28.15
CA ALA A 578 -5.27 -32.17 -26.85
C ALA A 578 -4.87 -33.65 -26.83
N LYS A 579 -4.94 -34.36 -27.97
CA LYS A 579 -4.38 -35.72 -28.13
C LYS A 579 -2.85 -35.79 -27.99
N ALA A 580 -2.13 -34.69 -28.19
CA ALA A 580 -0.67 -34.65 -28.05
C ALA A 580 -0.22 -34.48 -26.58
N LEU A 581 -1.14 -34.18 -25.66
CA LEU A 581 -0.84 -34.06 -24.24
C LEU A 581 -0.47 -35.42 -23.65
N LYS A 582 0.66 -35.46 -22.95
CA LYS A 582 1.16 -36.64 -22.24
C LYS A 582 0.84 -36.51 -20.76
N THR A 583 -0.15 -37.29 -20.31
CA THR A 583 -0.48 -37.46 -18.90
C THR A 583 0.50 -38.42 -18.24
N GLY A 584 1.10 -38.02 -17.12
CA GLY A 584 2.12 -38.80 -16.40
C GLY A 584 2.54 -38.09 -15.11
N HIS A 585 3.50 -38.65 -14.38
CA HIS A 585 4.00 -38.01 -13.17
C HIS A 585 4.79 -36.75 -13.54
N GLY A 586 4.61 -35.66 -12.78
CA GLY A 586 5.23 -34.37 -13.08
C GLY A 586 6.76 -34.32 -13.09
N MET A 587 7.45 -35.35 -12.60
CA MET A 587 8.91 -35.51 -12.64
C MET A 587 9.41 -36.28 -13.87
N GLU A 588 8.52 -36.97 -14.60
CA GLU A 588 8.89 -37.77 -15.77
C GLU A 588 9.19 -36.89 -16.98
N GLU A 589 10.26 -37.22 -17.71
CA GLU A 589 10.68 -36.45 -18.88
C GLU A 589 9.64 -36.54 -20.01
N GLY A 590 9.20 -35.39 -20.51
CA GLY A 590 8.22 -35.30 -21.58
C GLY A 590 6.76 -35.40 -21.14
N THR A 591 6.46 -35.52 -19.83
CA THR A 591 5.11 -35.30 -19.30
C THR A 591 4.70 -33.85 -19.52
N THR A 592 3.50 -33.62 -20.08
CA THR A 592 2.97 -32.28 -20.35
C THR A 592 1.69 -31.96 -19.58
N MET A 593 1.11 -32.93 -18.87
CA MET A 593 0.00 -32.71 -17.95
C MET A 593 0.16 -33.65 -16.74
N GLY A 594 0.15 -33.08 -15.54
CA GLY A 594 0.31 -33.83 -14.30
C GLY A 594 -0.97 -34.50 -13.79
N ALA A 595 -0.94 -34.93 -12.53
CA ALA A 595 -2.10 -35.44 -11.80
C ALA A 595 -3.03 -34.30 -11.34
N LEU A 596 -4.27 -34.64 -10.97
CA LEU A 596 -5.06 -33.80 -10.08
C LEU A 596 -4.45 -33.88 -8.68
N THR A 597 -4.54 -32.82 -7.89
CA THR A 597 -3.92 -32.75 -6.56
C THR A 597 -4.69 -33.57 -5.51
N THR A 598 -6.00 -33.78 -5.70
CA THR A 598 -6.85 -34.46 -4.70
C THR A 598 -7.76 -35.50 -5.33
N PRO A 599 -8.05 -36.63 -4.64
CA PRO A 599 -8.95 -37.67 -5.17
C PRO A 599 -10.39 -37.15 -5.30
N ARG A 600 -10.82 -36.25 -4.41
CA ARG A 600 -12.13 -35.57 -4.48
C ARG A 600 -12.31 -34.75 -5.76
N GLY A 601 -11.21 -34.29 -6.37
CA GLY A 601 -11.24 -33.63 -7.67
C GLY A 601 -11.61 -34.59 -8.80
N LEU A 602 -11.14 -35.85 -8.74
CA LEU A 602 -11.57 -36.90 -9.68
C LEU A 602 -13.04 -37.25 -9.47
N ASP A 603 -13.47 -37.41 -8.21
CA ASP A 603 -14.85 -37.74 -7.87
C ASP A 603 -15.82 -36.69 -8.45
N LYS A 604 -15.56 -35.40 -8.20
CA LYS A 604 -16.37 -34.29 -8.76
C LYS A 604 -16.33 -34.27 -10.30
N ALA A 605 -15.17 -34.49 -10.91
CA ALA A 605 -15.02 -34.46 -12.36
C ALA A 605 -15.78 -35.60 -13.05
N GLU A 606 -15.79 -36.80 -12.45
CA GLU A 606 -16.55 -37.96 -12.91
C GLU A 606 -18.06 -37.75 -12.77
N GLU A 607 -18.52 -37.14 -11.66
CA GLU A 607 -19.92 -36.78 -11.44
C GLU A 607 -20.42 -35.76 -12.48
N LEU A 608 -19.70 -34.64 -12.66
CA LEU A 608 -20.05 -33.60 -13.64
C LEU A 608 -19.99 -34.11 -15.09
N TYR A 609 -19.00 -34.94 -15.43
CA TYR A 609 -18.92 -35.56 -16.75
C TYR A 609 -20.11 -36.49 -17.01
N LYS A 610 -20.44 -37.34 -16.03
CA LYS A 610 -21.55 -38.30 -16.16
C LYS A 610 -22.88 -37.56 -16.34
N GLU A 611 -23.15 -36.56 -15.51
CA GLU A 611 -24.39 -35.77 -15.57
C GLU A 611 -24.55 -35.06 -16.91
N ALA A 612 -23.47 -34.48 -17.46
CA ALA A 612 -23.50 -33.88 -18.79
C ALA A 612 -23.80 -34.89 -19.90
N VAL A 613 -23.19 -36.09 -19.87
CA VAL A 613 -23.42 -37.15 -20.87
C VAL A 613 -24.83 -37.73 -20.73
N ASP A 614 -25.33 -37.94 -19.51
CA ASP A 614 -26.70 -38.41 -19.24
C ASP A 614 -27.74 -37.37 -19.73
N LYS A 615 -27.39 -36.07 -19.76
CA LYS A 615 -28.18 -34.98 -20.38
C LYS A 615 -27.94 -34.77 -21.89
N GLY A 616 -27.12 -35.60 -22.54
CA GLY A 616 -26.92 -35.58 -23.99
C GLY A 616 -25.69 -34.84 -24.50
N ALA A 617 -24.75 -34.46 -23.64
CA ALA A 617 -23.42 -34.04 -24.09
C ALA A 617 -22.68 -35.20 -24.77
N LYS A 618 -21.90 -34.87 -25.81
CA LYS A 618 -21.16 -35.84 -26.62
C LYS A 618 -19.67 -35.76 -26.33
N THR A 619 -19.09 -36.85 -25.84
CA THR A 619 -17.63 -36.98 -25.70
C THR A 619 -16.95 -37.09 -27.06
N VAL A 620 -15.99 -36.19 -27.34
CA VAL A 620 -15.17 -36.19 -28.57
C VAL A 620 -13.69 -36.47 -28.31
N LEU A 621 -13.24 -36.35 -27.05
CA LEU A 621 -11.95 -36.81 -26.57
C LEU A 621 -12.06 -37.26 -25.11
N GLY A 622 -11.25 -38.25 -24.72
CA GLY A 622 -11.25 -38.79 -23.37
C GLY A 622 -12.46 -39.67 -23.07
N ASN A 623 -12.70 -39.89 -21.78
CA ASN A 623 -13.82 -40.70 -21.27
C ASN A 623 -14.36 -40.19 -19.93
N GLY A 624 -13.86 -39.03 -19.45
CA GLY A 624 -14.26 -38.40 -18.20
C GLY A 624 -14.05 -39.23 -16.93
N LYS A 625 -13.16 -40.22 -16.97
CA LYS A 625 -12.87 -41.13 -15.86
C LYS A 625 -11.40 -41.06 -15.45
N ARG A 626 -11.12 -41.38 -14.20
CA ARG A 626 -9.77 -41.60 -13.70
C ARG A 626 -9.11 -42.76 -14.45
N GLU A 627 -7.80 -42.66 -14.65
CA GLU A 627 -7.00 -43.71 -15.25
C GLU A 627 -6.79 -44.87 -14.27
N ASN A 628 -6.66 -46.10 -14.79
CA ASN A 628 -6.34 -47.27 -13.98
C ASN A 628 -4.86 -47.24 -13.59
N GLY A 629 -4.55 -47.18 -12.29
CA GLY A 629 -3.17 -47.23 -11.82
C GLY A 629 -3.01 -46.64 -10.42
N ARG A 630 -1.78 -46.17 -10.16
CA ARG A 630 -1.40 -45.36 -9.00
C ARG A 630 -1.45 -43.87 -9.37
N GLY A 631 -1.62 -42.99 -8.39
CA GLY A 631 -1.79 -41.54 -8.60
C GLY A 631 -3.19 -41.11 -9.04
N TYR A 632 -3.41 -39.80 -9.15
CA TYR A 632 -4.72 -39.17 -9.35
C TYR A 632 -4.88 -38.62 -10.79
N PHE A 633 -4.76 -39.50 -11.78
CA PHE A 633 -4.75 -39.12 -13.19
C PHE A 633 -6.13 -39.19 -13.85
N MET A 634 -6.41 -38.23 -14.73
CA MET A 634 -7.55 -38.24 -15.67
C MET A 634 -7.06 -37.73 -17.04
N LYS A 635 -7.44 -38.39 -18.13
CA LYS A 635 -7.08 -37.94 -19.48
C LYS A 635 -7.82 -36.65 -19.88
N PRO A 636 -7.24 -35.80 -20.74
CA PRO A 636 -7.93 -34.67 -21.35
C PRO A 636 -9.27 -35.11 -21.94
N THR A 637 -10.37 -34.58 -21.39
CA THR A 637 -11.73 -34.94 -21.80
C THR A 637 -12.41 -33.72 -22.40
N ILE A 638 -13.01 -33.87 -23.56
CA ILE A 638 -13.68 -32.80 -24.31
C ILE A 638 -15.11 -33.24 -24.62
N LEU A 639 -16.06 -32.40 -24.24
CA LEU A 639 -17.49 -32.58 -24.47
C LEU A 639 -17.99 -31.52 -25.47
N THR A 640 -18.76 -31.94 -26.47
CA THR A 640 -19.56 -31.07 -27.36
C THR A 640 -21.05 -31.31 -27.13
N ASN A 641 -21.91 -30.58 -27.83
CA ASN A 641 -23.37 -30.60 -27.60
C ASN A 641 -23.72 -30.24 -26.13
N MET A 642 -22.98 -29.27 -25.57
CA MET A 642 -23.23 -28.76 -24.22
C MET A 642 -24.49 -27.89 -24.22
N ALA A 643 -25.37 -28.13 -23.26
CA ALA A 643 -26.56 -27.33 -22.99
C ALA A 643 -26.39 -26.54 -21.69
N ASP A 644 -27.12 -25.43 -21.55
CA ASP A 644 -26.93 -24.51 -20.43
C ASP A 644 -27.47 -25.06 -19.10
N ASP A 645 -28.35 -26.06 -19.12
CA ASP A 645 -28.95 -26.68 -17.93
C ASP A 645 -28.09 -27.80 -17.31
N MET A 646 -26.92 -28.09 -17.86
CA MET A 646 -25.98 -29.09 -17.33
C MET A 646 -25.21 -28.53 -16.13
N ALA A 647 -24.99 -29.32 -15.07
CA ALA A 647 -24.34 -28.83 -13.84
C ALA A 647 -22.93 -28.26 -14.10
N ILE A 648 -22.21 -28.88 -15.03
CA ILE A 648 -20.90 -28.46 -15.54
C ILE A 648 -20.88 -27.05 -16.19
N THR A 649 -22.04 -26.51 -16.55
CA THR A 649 -22.17 -25.13 -17.04
C THR A 649 -22.21 -24.12 -15.91
N HIS A 650 -22.72 -24.48 -14.73
CA HIS A 650 -22.83 -23.57 -13.59
C HIS A 650 -21.71 -23.75 -12.56
N ASP A 651 -21.16 -24.96 -12.42
CA ASP A 651 -20.13 -25.31 -11.44
C ASP A 651 -18.70 -25.32 -12.01
N GLU A 652 -17.75 -24.86 -11.19
CA GLU A 652 -16.31 -24.92 -11.45
C GLU A 652 -15.83 -26.38 -11.49
N ILE A 653 -15.31 -26.85 -12.64
CA ILE A 653 -14.87 -28.24 -12.83
C ILE A 653 -13.61 -28.55 -12.02
N PHE A 654 -12.60 -27.67 -12.12
CA PHE A 654 -11.28 -27.82 -11.50
C PHE A 654 -10.55 -29.15 -11.87
N ALA A 655 -10.70 -29.59 -13.12
CA ALA A 655 -10.18 -30.85 -13.65
C ALA A 655 -9.98 -30.75 -15.19
N PRO A 656 -9.33 -31.75 -15.85
CA PRO A 656 -9.06 -31.72 -17.28
C PRO A 656 -10.28 -32.18 -18.10
N VAL A 657 -11.44 -31.59 -17.83
CA VAL A 657 -12.69 -31.73 -18.59
C VAL A 657 -13.06 -30.36 -19.15
N LEU A 658 -13.37 -30.27 -20.45
CA LEU A 658 -13.77 -29.03 -21.13
C LEU A 658 -15.10 -29.21 -21.88
N GLY A 659 -16.10 -28.39 -21.54
CA GLY A 659 -17.33 -28.28 -22.31
C GLY A 659 -17.23 -27.22 -23.42
N ILE A 660 -17.67 -27.58 -24.64
CA ILE A 660 -17.70 -26.70 -25.81
C ILE A 660 -19.13 -26.37 -26.22
N TYR A 661 -19.47 -25.09 -26.10
CA TYR A 661 -20.76 -24.49 -26.35
C TYR A 661 -20.73 -23.79 -27.71
N ARG A 662 -21.73 -24.03 -28.55
CA ARG A 662 -21.91 -23.32 -29.83
C ARG A 662 -22.75 -22.07 -29.57
N PHE A 663 -22.45 -20.97 -30.26
CA PHE A 663 -23.25 -19.74 -30.27
C PHE A 663 -23.30 -19.12 -31.67
N ASP A 664 -24.33 -18.33 -31.95
CA ASP A 664 -24.51 -17.65 -33.23
C ASP A 664 -24.24 -16.14 -33.14
N SER A 665 -24.66 -15.47 -32.06
CA SER A 665 -24.56 -14.00 -31.90
C SER A 665 -23.73 -13.52 -30.70
N GLU A 666 -23.29 -12.27 -30.77
CA GLU A 666 -22.50 -11.59 -29.73
C GLU A 666 -23.33 -11.38 -28.44
N GLU A 667 -24.60 -11.05 -28.58
CA GLU A 667 -25.57 -10.84 -27.51
C GLU A 667 -25.90 -12.17 -26.80
N GLU A 668 -26.08 -13.24 -27.58
CA GLU A 668 -26.34 -14.60 -27.09
C GLU A 668 -25.17 -15.09 -26.21
N VAL A 669 -23.94 -15.01 -26.72
CA VAL A 669 -22.77 -15.49 -25.97
C VAL A 669 -22.45 -14.62 -24.77
N THR A 670 -22.69 -13.31 -24.84
CA THR A 670 -22.53 -12.40 -23.68
C THR A 670 -23.47 -12.79 -22.56
N LYS A 671 -24.76 -12.98 -22.87
CA LYS A 671 -25.76 -13.41 -21.88
C LYS A 671 -25.39 -14.75 -21.24
N ARG A 672 -25.02 -15.75 -22.05
CA ARG A 672 -24.65 -17.10 -21.57
C ARG A 672 -23.33 -17.09 -20.78
N ALA A 673 -22.37 -16.25 -21.17
CA ALA A 673 -21.13 -16.06 -20.43
C ALA A 673 -21.36 -15.48 -19.02
N ASN A 674 -22.27 -14.51 -18.89
CA ASN A 674 -22.59 -13.83 -17.63
C ASN A 674 -23.58 -14.60 -16.74
N ASP A 675 -24.29 -15.61 -17.27
CA ASP A 675 -25.24 -16.46 -16.53
C ASP A 675 -24.54 -17.44 -15.58
N THR A 676 -23.97 -16.87 -14.53
CA THR A 676 -23.16 -17.52 -13.50
C THR A 676 -23.12 -16.62 -12.26
N PRO A 677 -23.16 -17.19 -11.03
CA PRO A 677 -22.93 -16.41 -9.82
C PRO A 677 -21.48 -15.91 -9.72
N TYR A 678 -20.53 -16.57 -10.39
CA TYR A 678 -19.11 -16.22 -10.41
C TYR A 678 -18.80 -15.10 -11.43
N GLY A 679 -17.76 -14.32 -11.14
CA GLY A 679 -17.27 -13.21 -11.96
C GLY A 679 -15.76 -12.98 -11.78
N LEU A 680 -14.94 -14.03 -11.87
CA LEU A 680 -13.49 -13.93 -11.67
C LEU A 680 -12.73 -13.50 -12.93
N THR A 681 -12.86 -14.25 -14.03
CA THR A 681 -12.16 -13.96 -15.29
C THR A 681 -12.96 -14.42 -16.50
N SER A 682 -12.93 -13.63 -17.58
CA SER A 682 -13.47 -13.99 -18.90
C SER A 682 -12.45 -13.76 -20.00
N TYR A 683 -12.51 -14.51 -21.10
CA TYR A 683 -11.56 -14.41 -22.22
C TYR A 683 -12.29 -14.26 -23.55
N VAL A 684 -11.79 -13.40 -24.44
CA VAL A 684 -12.44 -13.02 -25.70
C VAL A 684 -11.43 -13.00 -26.84
N PHE A 685 -11.73 -13.68 -27.94
CA PHE A 685 -10.91 -13.72 -29.15
C PHE A 685 -11.72 -13.27 -30.38
N THR A 686 -11.26 -12.20 -31.01
CA THR A 686 -11.84 -11.55 -32.20
C THR A 686 -10.84 -10.53 -32.75
N LYS A 687 -10.89 -10.21 -34.05
CA LYS A 687 -10.06 -9.14 -34.66
C LYS A 687 -10.80 -7.80 -34.72
N ASN A 688 -12.11 -7.81 -34.56
CA ASN A 688 -12.94 -6.61 -34.51
C ASN A 688 -12.71 -5.85 -33.19
N VAL A 689 -12.14 -4.65 -33.28
CA VAL A 689 -11.81 -3.81 -32.10
C VAL A 689 -13.06 -3.31 -31.39
N ASP A 690 -14.11 -2.94 -32.12
CA ASP A 690 -15.38 -2.48 -31.53
C ASP A 690 -16.03 -3.60 -30.72
N ARG A 691 -15.92 -4.86 -31.19
CA ARG A 691 -16.34 -6.05 -30.44
C ARG A 691 -15.46 -6.30 -29.21
N LEU A 692 -14.14 -6.11 -29.30
CA LEU A 692 -13.28 -6.23 -28.10
C LEU A 692 -13.73 -5.26 -27.01
N MET A 693 -14.08 -4.02 -27.37
CA MET A 693 -14.58 -3.02 -26.41
C MET A 693 -15.96 -3.40 -25.86
N ARG A 694 -16.93 -3.73 -26.71
CA ARG A 694 -18.26 -4.18 -26.24
C ARG A 694 -18.18 -5.41 -25.34
N MET A 695 -17.36 -6.41 -25.69
CA MET A 695 -17.16 -7.59 -24.84
C MET A 695 -16.37 -7.28 -23.56
N PHE A 696 -15.44 -6.32 -23.59
CA PHE A 696 -14.76 -5.83 -22.38
C PHE A 696 -15.73 -5.14 -21.41
N GLU A 697 -16.73 -4.44 -21.93
CA GLU A 697 -17.69 -3.70 -21.12
C GLU A 697 -18.88 -4.56 -20.66
N ASN A 698 -19.29 -5.54 -21.47
CA ASN A 698 -20.50 -6.33 -21.23
C ASN A 698 -20.25 -7.68 -20.53
N LEU A 699 -19.00 -8.06 -20.24
CA LEU A 699 -18.69 -9.31 -19.53
C LEU A 699 -18.52 -9.08 -18.03
N ASP A 700 -19.33 -9.78 -17.22
CA ASP A 700 -19.37 -9.62 -15.76
C ASP A 700 -18.20 -10.35 -15.07
N ALA A 701 -16.96 -9.90 -15.28
CA ALA A 701 -15.78 -10.46 -14.64
C ALA A 701 -14.81 -9.39 -14.14
N GLY A 702 -14.21 -9.62 -12.97
CA GLY A 702 -13.21 -8.72 -12.38
C GLY A 702 -11.88 -8.65 -13.16
N MET A 703 -11.68 -9.53 -14.15
CA MET A 703 -10.57 -9.52 -15.09
C MET A 703 -11.05 -10.00 -16.47
N ILE A 704 -10.63 -9.34 -17.55
CA ILE A 704 -11.02 -9.70 -18.92
C ILE A 704 -9.78 -9.81 -19.82
N GLY A 705 -9.55 -10.99 -20.39
CA GLY A 705 -8.46 -11.25 -21.33
C GLY A 705 -8.87 -11.03 -22.78
N LEU A 706 -8.41 -9.94 -23.38
CA LEU A 706 -8.66 -9.60 -24.78
C LEU A 706 -7.54 -10.17 -25.67
N ASN A 707 -7.88 -11.16 -26.51
CA ASN A 707 -6.96 -11.92 -27.37
C ASN A 707 -5.76 -12.58 -26.65
N VAL A 708 -5.88 -12.83 -25.34
CA VAL A 708 -4.86 -13.45 -24.48
C VAL A 708 -5.51 -14.41 -23.49
N GLY A 709 -4.86 -15.54 -23.20
CA GLY A 709 -5.36 -16.58 -22.28
C GLY A 709 -4.86 -16.43 -20.84
N ASN A 710 -4.14 -15.35 -20.52
CA ASN A 710 -3.68 -15.04 -19.17
C ASN A 710 -3.61 -13.51 -18.98
N CYS A 711 -4.33 -13.02 -17.97
CA CYS A 711 -4.36 -11.61 -17.56
C CYS A 711 -3.69 -11.37 -16.20
N SER A 712 -3.02 -12.39 -15.64
CA SER A 712 -2.46 -12.34 -14.27
C SER A 712 -1.08 -11.70 -14.28
N SER A 713 -0.91 -10.58 -13.58
CA SER A 713 0.39 -9.95 -13.32
C SER A 713 0.43 -9.26 -11.94
N ALA A 714 1.61 -8.80 -11.51
CA ALA A 714 1.77 -8.17 -10.20
C ALA A 714 1.36 -6.69 -10.17
N GLU A 715 1.46 -6.02 -11.32
CA GLU A 715 1.14 -4.60 -11.52
C GLU A 715 -0.33 -4.33 -11.91
N ALA A 716 -1.08 -5.35 -12.34
CA ALA A 716 -2.52 -5.27 -12.59
C ALA A 716 -3.34 -5.74 -11.37
N PRO A 717 -4.54 -5.19 -11.11
CA PRO A 717 -5.39 -5.62 -10.01
C PRO A 717 -6.04 -6.98 -10.25
N PHE A 718 -5.52 -8.03 -9.59
CA PHE A 718 -6.13 -9.35 -9.59
C PHE A 718 -7.25 -9.42 -8.56
N GLY A 719 -8.45 -9.79 -9.01
CA GLY A 719 -9.53 -10.27 -8.15
C GLY A 719 -10.90 -10.25 -8.80
N GLY A 720 -11.84 -11.00 -8.25
CA GLY A 720 -13.19 -11.16 -8.82
C GLY A 720 -14.17 -10.02 -8.54
N ILE A 721 -15.39 -10.23 -9.05
CA ILE A 721 -16.65 -9.59 -8.64
C ILE A 721 -17.72 -10.68 -8.38
N LYS A 722 -18.96 -10.31 -8.02
CA LYS A 722 -20.04 -11.24 -7.66
C LYS A 722 -19.58 -12.24 -6.57
N ASP A 723 -19.97 -13.51 -6.67
CA ASP A 723 -19.59 -14.59 -5.72
C ASP A 723 -18.12 -15.06 -5.87
N SER A 724 -17.35 -14.48 -6.79
CA SER A 724 -15.90 -14.69 -6.90
C SER A 724 -15.06 -13.88 -5.91
N GLY A 725 -15.70 -13.05 -5.08
CA GLY A 725 -15.07 -12.42 -3.90
C GLY A 725 -14.92 -10.90 -3.99
N HIS A 726 -14.09 -10.34 -3.12
CA HIS A 726 -13.95 -8.89 -2.98
C HIS A 726 -12.59 -8.45 -2.41
N GLY A 727 -12.22 -7.20 -2.73
CA GLY A 727 -10.83 -6.72 -2.64
C GLY A 727 -10.06 -7.05 -3.91
N LYS A 728 -8.76 -6.71 -3.94
CA LYS A 728 -7.79 -7.07 -4.99
C LYS A 728 -6.45 -7.38 -4.32
N GLU A 729 -5.66 -8.29 -4.90
CA GLU A 729 -4.39 -8.76 -4.31
C GLU A 729 -3.12 -8.19 -4.95
N SER A 730 -3.24 -7.39 -6.01
CA SER A 730 -2.11 -6.85 -6.79
C SER A 730 -2.42 -5.48 -7.41
N GLY A 731 -1.43 -4.87 -8.07
CA GLY A 731 -1.54 -3.59 -8.75
C GLY A 731 -1.51 -2.33 -7.87
N LYS A 732 -1.40 -1.16 -8.53
CA LYS A 732 -1.28 0.16 -7.86
C LYS A 732 -2.60 0.68 -7.26
N ASP A 733 -3.74 0.28 -7.85
CA ASP A 733 -5.05 0.95 -7.66
C ASP A 733 -5.81 0.46 -6.42
N VAL A 734 -5.11 -0.12 -5.45
CA VAL A 734 -5.60 -0.31 -4.06
C VAL A 734 -5.76 1.05 -3.32
N ALA A 735 -5.90 2.16 -4.06
CA ALA A 735 -5.90 3.54 -3.56
C ALA A 735 -6.47 4.62 -4.52
N ILE A 736 -7.18 4.30 -5.62
CA ILE A 736 -7.53 5.31 -6.65
C ILE A 736 -9.04 5.45 -6.91
N ASP A 737 -9.62 6.44 -6.20
CA ASP A 737 -10.86 7.17 -6.58
C ASP A 737 -10.65 8.70 -6.56
N GLU A 738 -9.59 9.20 -5.90
CA GLU A 738 -9.40 10.62 -5.60
C GLU A 738 -8.88 11.46 -6.80
N LEU A 739 -8.46 10.83 -7.90
CA LEU A 739 -7.69 11.49 -8.98
C LEU A 739 -8.50 12.54 -9.78
N VAL A 740 -9.79 12.32 -10.03
CA VAL A 740 -10.62 13.25 -10.82
C VAL A 740 -10.87 14.55 -10.05
N THR A 741 -11.17 14.45 -8.75
CA THR A 741 -11.37 15.61 -7.87
C THR A 741 -10.07 16.42 -7.71
N VAL A 742 -8.92 15.74 -7.57
CA VAL A 742 -7.60 16.39 -7.45
C VAL A 742 -7.20 17.14 -8.73
N ALA A 743 -7.58 16.68 -9.92
CA ALA A 743 -7.30 17.41 -11.16
C ALA A 743 -8.06 18.74 -11.24
N VAL A 744 -9.37 18.73 -10.94
CA VAL A 744 -10.23 19.93 -10.99
C VAL A 744 -9.93 20.91 -9.86
N ALA A 745 -9.48 20.41 -8.71
CA ALA A 745 -9.05 21.22 -7.56
C ALA A 745 -8.01 22.30 -7.90
N PHE A 746 -7.13 22.07 -8.88
CA PHE A 746 -6.17 23.08 -9.33
C PHE A 746 -6.82 24.32 -9.97
N GLY A 747 -8.02 24.20 -10.55
CA GLY A 747 -8.79 25.34 -11.05
C GLY A 747 -9.31 26.23 -9.93
N SER A 748 -9.82 25.62 -8.86
CA SER A 748 -10.21 26.31 -7.63
C SER A 748 -9.02 27.00 -6.97
N LEU A 749 -7.88 26.30 -6.86
CA LEU A 749 -6.62 26.84 -6.31
C LEU A 749 -6.10 28.02 -7.13
N THR A 750 -6.19 27.94 -8.46
CA THR A 750 -5.83 29.03 -9.38
C THR A 750 -6.67 30.27 -9.11
N TYR A 751 -7.99 30.13 -8.91
CA TYR A 751 -8.84 31.27 -8.55
C TYR A 751 -8.37 31.92 -7.25
N GLY A 752 -8.24 31.12 -6.19
CA GLY A 752 -7.78 31.60 -4.89
C GLY A 752 -6.48 32.40 -4.99
N TYR A 753 -5.44 31.77 -5.50
CA TYR A 753 -4.13 32.39 -5.58
C TYR A 753 -4.17 33.73 -6.35
N CYS A 754 -4.73 33.74 -7.57
CA CYS A 754 -4.82 34.95 -8.39
C CYS A 754 -5.68 36.07 -7.78
N SER A 755 -6.71 35.72 -6.98
CA SER A 755 -7.57 36.69 -6.30
C SER A 755 -6.85 37.36 -5.13
N SER A 756 -6.15 36.58 -4.30
CA SER A 756 -5.49 37.05 -3.07
C SER A 756 -4.11 37.70 -3.27
N VAL A 757 -3.37 37.37 -4.34
CA VAL A 757 -1.95 37.77 -4.47
C VAL A 757 -1.71 39.28 -4.37
N ILE A 758 -2.70 40.08 -4.77
CA ILE A 758 -2.68 41.54 -4.60
C ILE A 758 -2.54 41.98 -3.13
N GLY A 759 -3.17 41.28 -2.18
CA GLY A 759 -3.09 41.58 -0.74
C GLY A 759 -1.68 41.40 -0.19
N SER A 760 -0.96 40.38 -0.68
CA SER A 760 0.47 40.23 -0.42
C SER A 760 1.33 41.26 -1.16
N THR A 761 0.99 41.63 -2.40
CA THR A 761 1.73 42.61 -3.21
C THR A 761 1.68 44.02 -2.61
N ILE A 762 0.52 44.49 -2.13
CA ILE A 762 0.39 45.79 -1.46
C ILE A 762 1.10 45.84 -0.09
N GLY A 763 1.57 44.70 0.44
CA GLY A 763 2.44 44.64 1.61
C GLY A 763 3.94 44.75 1.30
N GLN A 764 4.36 44.75 0.02
CA GLN A 764 5.77 44.78 -0.37
C GLN A 764 6.24 46.21 -0.66
N PRO A 765 7.23 46.76 0.07
CA PRO A 765 7.79 48.10 -0.21
C PRO A 765 8.36 48.23 -1.64
N GLY A 766 8.96 47.16 -2.17
CA GLY A 766 9.54 47.13 -3.52
C GLY A 766 8.53 47.42 -4.64
N TRP A 767 7.24 47.09 -4.46
CA TRP A 767 6.20 47.36 -5.46
C TRP A 767 5.90 48.86 -5.58
N TYR A 768 5.82 49.56 -4.45
CA TYR A 768 5.62 51.01 -4.40
C TYR A 768 6.81 51.75 -5.03
N ASN A 769 8.03 51.34 -4.67
CA ASN A 769 9.27 51.90 -5.21
C ASN A 769 9.38 51.72 -6.73
N PHE A 770 9.08 50.53 -7.26
CA PHE A 770 9.18 50.25 -8.69
C PHE A 770 8.18 51.08 -9.54
N PHE A 771 6.98 51.36 -9.01
CA PHE A 771 5.95 52.13 -9.72
C PHE A 771 5.88 53.62 -9.32
N ASN A 772 6.83 54.14 -8.54
CA ASN A 772 6.85 55.52 -8.01
C ASN A 772 5.53 55.91 -7.30
N LEU A 773 5.01 55.02 -6.45
CA LEU A 773 3.78 55.23 -5.68
C LEU A 773 4.12 55.63 -4.22
N PRO A 774 3.58 56.75 -3.69
CA PRO A 774 3.77 57.12 -2.28
C PRO A 774 3.32 56.02 -1.30
N MET A 775 3.98 55.90 -0.16
CA MET A 775 3.66 54.95 0.92
C MET A 775 2.67 55.53 1.95
N GLN A 776 2.10 54.66 2.80
CA GLN A 776 1.10 55.08 3.80
C GLN A 776 1.73 56.02 4.83
N GLY A 777 1.26 57.28 4.85
CA GLY A 777 1.83 58.37 5.66
C GLY A 777 2.47 59.48 4.82
N GLU A 778 2.72 59.25 3.54
CA GLU A 778 3.30 60.25 2.63
C GLU A 778 2.22 61.09 1.90
N PRO A 779 2.51 62.36 1.57
CA PRO A 779 1.63 63.19 0.74
C PRO A 779 1.34 62.52 -0.61
N GLY A 780 0.07 62.43 -0.97
CA GLY A 780 -0.38 61.81 -2.23
C GLY A 780 -0.76 60.33 -2.15
N TYR A 781 -0.53 59.64 -1.01
CA TYR A 781 -0.98 58.25 -0.82
C TYR A 781 -2.48 58.09 -1.09
N GLY A 782 -3.31 58.94 -0.48
CA GLY A 782 -4.78 58.90 -0.59
C GLY A 782 -5.33 59.23 -1.98
N THR A 783 -4.57 59.94 -2.82
CA THR A 783 -5.01 60.33 -4.17
C THR A 783 -4.47 59.40 -5.26
N THR A 784 -3.20 59.00 -5.17
CA THR A 784 -2.49 58.30 -6.24
C THR A 784 -2.40 56.80 -5.94
N THR A 785 -1.81 56.45 -4.81
CA THR A 785 -1.58 55.05 -4.42
C THR A 785 -2.89 54.31 -4.14
N THR A 786 -3.82 54.94 -3.42
CA THR A 786 -5.16 54.38 -3.16
C THR A 786 -5.94 54.13 -4.47
N GLN A 787 -5.83 55.01 -5.47
CA GLN A 787 -6.44 54.78 -6.79
C GLN A 787 -5.75 53.65 -7.56
N ALA A 788 -4.42 53.55 -7.54
CA ALA A 788 -3.68 52.46 -8.20
C ALA A 788 -4.07 51.08 -7.64
N ILE A 789 -4.13 50.95 -6.31
CA ILE A 789 -4.56 49.72 -5.62
C ILE A 789 -6.01 49.38 -5.92
N SER A 790 -6.92 50.37 -5.83
CA SER A 790 -8.35 50.17 -6.11
C SER A 790 -8.58 49.74 -7.56
N THR A 791 -7.83 50.34 -8.51
CA THR A 791 -7.89 49.98 -9.94
C THR A 791 -7.39 48.55 -10.18
N ALA A 792 -6.28 48.13 -9.58
CA ALA A 792 -5.74 46.78 -9.72
C ALA A 792 -6.70 45.67 -9.23
N ASN A 793 -7.60 45.98 -8.29
CA ASN A 793 -8.67 45.08 -7.84
C ASN A 793 -9.96 45.22 -8.65
N GLY A 794 -10.32 46.44 -9.03
CA GLY A 794 -11.50 46.70 -9.86
C GLY A 794 -11.40 46.01 -11.22
N ILE A 795 -10.30 46.18 -11.96
CA ILE A 795 -10.12 45.57 -13.28
C ILE A 795 -10.03 44.04 -13.24
N TYR A 796 -9.50 43.46 -12.15
CA TYR A 796 -9.52 42.02 -11.93
C TYR A 796 -10.97 41.53 -11.79
N SER A 797 -11.77 42.25 -11.01
CA SER A 797 -13.20 41.95 -10.84
C SER A 797 -14.00 42.17 -12.12
N ALA A 798 -13.69 43.21 -12.90
CA ALA A 798 -14.31 43.47 -14.21
C ALA A 798 -13.96 42.39 -15.25
N GLY A 799 -12.71 41.91 -15.26
CA GLY A 799 -12.30 40.73 -16.03
C GLY A 799 -13.09 39.49 -15.62
N GLY A 800 -13.21 39.25 -14.31
CA GLY A 800 -14.03 38.18 -13.72
C GLY A 800 -15.48 38.24 -14.20
N ALA A 801 -16.14 39.40 -14.09
CA ALA A 801 -17.49 39.62 -14.57
C ALA A 801 -17.63 39.26 -16.07
N ILE A 802 -16.71 39.70 -16.93
CA ILE A 802 -16.72 39.34 -18.37
C ILE A 802 -16.52 37.83 -18.57
N GLY A 803 -15.63 37.18 -17.82
CA GLY A 803 -15.46 35.73 -17.82
C GLY A 803 -16.73 34.96 -17.43
N THR A 804 -17.47 35.45 -16.43
CA THR A 804 -18.75 34.87 -16.00
C THR A 804 -19.91 35.08 -16.98
N LEU A 805 -19.85 36.12 -17.83
CA LEU A 805 -20.79 36.29 -18.94
C LEU A 805 -20.43 35.37 -20.13
N PHE A 806 -19.14 35.25 -20.44
CA PHE A 806 -18.65 34.38 -21.51
C PHE A 806 -19.00 32.90 -21.28
N ILE A 807 -18.82 32.42 -20.04
CA ILE A 807 -19.06 31.01 -19.68
C ILE A 807 -20.52 30.56 -19.83
N MET A 808 -21.49 31.49 -19.72
CA MET A 808 -22.93 31.20 -19.96
C MET A 808 -23.15 30.56 -21.34
N TRP A 809 -22.46 31.08 -22.35
CA TRP A 809 -22.46 30.52 -23.71
C TRP A 809 -21.43 29.40 -23.84
N ALA A 810 -20.19 29.62 -23.38
CA ALA A 810 -19.07 28.73 -23.66
C ALA A 810 -19.24 27.31 -23.07
N ALA A 811 -19.77 27.17 -21.84
CA ALA A 811 -20.00 25.83 -21.25
C ALA A 811 -21.12 25.05 -21.97
N THR A 812 -22.06 25.74 -22.62
CA THR A 812 -23.12 25.16 -23.44
C THR A 812 -22.61 24.77 -24.84
N ALA A 813 -21.79 25.63 -25.44
CA ALA A 813 -21.25 25.46 -26.78
C ALA A 813 -20.08 24.47 -26.85
N LEU A 814 -19.12 24.59 -25.93
CA LEU A 814 -17.80 23.93 -25.99
C LEU A 814 -17.63 22.77 -25.00
N GLY A 815 -18.52 22.63 -24.01
CA GLY A 815 -18.39 21.68 -22.90
C GLY A 815 -17.66 22.26 -21.69
N ARG A 816 -17.67 21.53 -20.57
CA ARG A 816 -17.09 21.98 -19.29
C ARG A 816 -15.58 21.79 -19.32
N LYS A 817 -15.08 20.67 -19.84
CA LYS A 817 -13.64 20.37 -19.97
C LYS A 817 -12.89 21.45 -20.77
N ARG A 818 -13.39 21.81 -21.95
CA ARG A 818 -12.77 22.87 -22.77
C ARG A 818 -12.87 24.25 -22.12
N SER A 819 -13.95 24.52 -21.40
CA SER A 819 -14.09 25.77 -20.66
C SER A 819 -13.09 25.90 -19.51
N ILE A 820 -12.82 24.81 -18.77
CA ILE A 820 -11.73 24.75 -17.76
C ILE A 820 -10.37 25.09 -18.41
N GLN A 821 -10.08 24.51 -19.58
CA GLN A 821 -8.84 24.76 -20.32
C GLN A 821 -8.71 26.24 -20.75
N ILE A 822 -9.76 26.85 -21.28
CA ILE A 822 -9.77 28.28 -21.65
C ILE A 822 -9.53 29.15 -20.41
N GLY A 823 -10.19 28.86 -19.29
CA GLY A 823 -9.98 29.58 -18.02
C GLY A 823 -8.53 29.48 -17.51
N GLY A 824 -7.94 28.27 -17.54
CA GLY A 824 -6.55 28.03 -17.19
C GLY A 824 -5.56 28.78 -18.08
N ALA A 825 -5.80 28.82 -19.40
CA ALA A 825 -4.94 29.54 -20.35
C ALA A 825 -4.95 31.07 -20.10
N PHE A 826 -6.11 31.67 -19.87
CA PHE A 826 -6.20 33.09 -19.53
C PHE A 826 -5.57 33.42 -18.17
N ALA A 827 -5.75 32.56 -17.16
CA ALA A 827 -5.12 32.72 -15.86
C ALA A 827 -3.58 32.64 -15.96
N LEU A 828 -3.04 31.70 -16.74
CA LEU A 828 -1.61 31.56 -17.00
C LEU A 828 -1.03 32.81 -17.71
N LEU A 829 -1.70 33.30 -18.76
CA LEU A 829 -1.28 34.50 -19.49
C LEU A 829 -1.32 35.76 -18.61
N GLY A 830 -2.42 35.97 -17.87
CA GLY A 830 -2.57 37.07 -16.94
C GLY A 830 -1.55 37.02 -15.80
N GLY A 831 -1.16 35.83 -15.36
CA GLY A 831 -0.11 35.63 -14.37
C GLY A 831 1.28 36.02 -14.88
N ALA A 832 1.64 35.58 -16.08
CA ALA A 832 2.92 35.90 -16.71
C ALA A 832 3.08 37.42 -16.94
N LEU A 833 2.01 38.09 -17.39
CA LEU A 833 2.01 39.55 -17.60
C LEU A 833 2.16 40.35 -16.30
N GLN A 834 1.62 39.87 -15.18
CA GLN A 834 1.80 40.52 -13.88
C GLN A 834 3.22 40.36 -13.34
N GLY A 835 3.79 39.15 -13.37
CA GLY A 835 5.17 38.91 -12.91
C GLY A 835 6.23 39.60 -13.80
N GLY A 836 5.97 39.66 -15.11
CA GLY A 836 6.80 40.36 -16.10
C GLY A 836 6.54 41.86 -16.23
N ALA A 837 5.69 42.47 -15.40
CA ALA A 837 5.23 43.84 -15.62
C ALA A 837 6.39 44.87 -15.65
N ALA A 838 6.47 45.65 -16.72
CA ALA A 838 7.45 46.73 -16.90
C ALA A 838 6.89 48.11 -16.48
N ASN A 839 5.57 48.26 -16.44
CA ASN A 839 4.87 49.48 -16.01
C ASN A 839 3.49 49.11 -15.42
N LEU A 840 2.85 50.06 -14.73
CA LEU A 840 1.59 49.81 -14.03
C LEU A 840 0.44 49.42 -14.99
N GLY A 841 0.44 49.90 -16.23
CA GLY A 841 -0.54 49.52 -17.25
C GLY A 841 -0.43 48.06 -17.67
N MET A 842 0.79 47.53 -17.82
CA MET A 842 1.04 46.11 -18.10
C MET A 842 0.60 45.22 -16.92
N PHE A 843 0.90 45.64 -15.68
CA PHE A 843 0.41 44.96 -14.47
C PHE A 843 -1.13 44.93 -14.44
N GLN A 844 -1.77 46.06 -14.76
CA GLN A 844 -3.22 46.19 -14.83
C GLN A 844 -3.86 45.31 -15.92
N ALA A 845 -3.28 45.26 -17.13
CA ALA A 845 -3.71 44.35 -18.19
C ALA A 845 -3.59 42.87 -17.78
N GLY A 846 -2.51 42.50 -17.08
CA GLY A 846 -2.34 41.17 -16.50
C GLY A 846 -3.40 40.83 -15.45
N ARG A 847 -3.74 41.78 -14.55
CA ARG A 847 -4.85 41.64 -13.59
C ARG A 847 -6.19 41.40 -14.28
N PHE A 848 -6.49 42.13 -15.35
CA PHE A 848 -7.73 41.94 -16.12
C PHE A 848 -7.81 40.54 -16.76
N LEU A 849 -6.74 40.08 -17.41
CA LEU A 849 -6.69 38.75 -18.04
C LEU A 849 -6.75 37.60 -17.03
N ALA A 850 -6.06 37.75 -15.89
CA ALA A 850 -6.16 36.79 -14.79
C ALA A 850 -7.59 36.76 -14.22
N GLY A 851 -8.23 37.92 -14.10
CA GLY A 851 -9.65 38.05 -13.75
C GLY A 851 -10.56 37.29 -14.72
N LEU A 852 -10.37 37.47 -16.03
CA LEU A 852 -11.16 36.78 -17.06
C LEU A 852 -11.03 35.24 -16.97
N GLY A 853 -9.81 34.73 -16.82
CA GLY A 853 -9.59 33.30 -16.60
C GLY A 853 -10.24 32.79 -15.31
N ILE A 854 -10.18 33.59 -14.24
CA ILE A 854 -10.82 33.29 -12.96
C ILE A 854 -12.35 33.25 -13.08
N GLY A 855 -12.97 34.22 -13.74
CA GLY A 855 -14.43 34.28 -13.92
C GLY A 855 -14.97 33.03 -14.62
N ILE A 856 -14.19 32.47 -15.54
CA ILE A 856 -14.46 31.17 -16.15
C ILE A 856 -14.31 30.05 -15.12
N LEU A 857 -13.15 29.93 -14.45
CA LEU A 857 -12.83 28.84 -13.52
C LEU A 857 -13.78 28.75 -12.31
N VAL A 858 -14.06 29.87 -11.63
CA VAL A 858 -14.98 29.92 -10.48
C VAL A 858 -16.41 29.52 -10.85
N THR A 859 -16.80 29.68 -12.11
CA THR A 859 -18.13 29.27 -12.58
C THR A 859 -18.15 27.81 -13.01
N VAL A 860 -17.16 27.38 -13.80
CA VAL A 860 -17.18 26.05 -14.43
C VAL A 860 -16.74 24.93 -13.48
N CYS A 861 -15.78 25.17 -12.58
CA CYS A 861 -15.29 24.14 -11.66
C CYS A 861 -16.38 23.61 -10.71
N PRO A 862 -17.13 24.45 -9.94
CA PRO A 862 -18.21 23.94 -9.08
C PRO A 862 -19.41 23.42 -9.88
N MET A 863 -19.71 23.99 -11.07
CA MET A 863 -20.73 23.44 -11.97
C MET A 863 -20.37 22.01 -12.41
N TYR A 864 -19.13 21.79 -12.86
CA TYR A 864 -18.65 20.48 -13.28
C TYR A 864 -18.63 19.49 -12.11
N MET A 865 -18.10 19.87 -10.95
CA MET A 865 -18.12 19.02 -9.75
C MET A 865 -19.55 18.67 -9.32
N GLY A 866 -20.50 19.61 -9.38
CA GLY A 866 -21.90 19.37 -9.06
C GLY A 866 -22.60 18.44 -10.06
N GLU A 867 -22.21 18.47 -11.33
CA GLU A 867 -22.73 17.57 -12.38
C GLU A 867 -22.15 16.15 -12.33
N LEU A 868 -21.01 15.94 -11.64
CA LEU A 868 -20.39 14.62 -11.43
C LEU A 868 -20.70 14.00 -10.06
N ALA A 869 -20.93 14.82 -9.03
CA ALA A 869 -21.09 14.35 -7.66
C ALA A 869 -22.48 13.72 -7.40
N PRO A 870 -22.54 12.54 -6.76
CA PRO A 870 -23.80 11.99 -6.29
C PRO A 870 -24.40 12.89 -5.19
N HIS A 871 -25.72 12.83 -5.03
CA HIS A 871 -26.48 13.76 -4.17
C HIS A 871 -26.13 13.66 -2.68
N ASP A 872 -25.74 12.47 -2.21
CA ASP A 872 -25.41 12.14 -0.81
C ASP A 872 -24.07 12.73 -0.35
N LYS A 873 -23.12 12.89 -1.27
CA LYS A 873 -21.75 13.40 -1.04
C LYS A 873 -21.49 14.74 -1.72
N ARG A 874 -22.54 15.40 -2.23
CA ARG A 874 -22.40 16.63 -3.03
C ARG A 874 -21.78 17.78 -2.24
N GLY A 875 -22.10 17.93 -0.95
CA GLY A 875 -21.55 19.00 -0.11
C GLY A 875 -20.04 18.86 0.12
N TRP A 876 -19.57 17.63 0.33
CA TRP A 876 -18.14 17.32 0.40
C TRP A 876 -17.46 17.53 -0.96
N LEU A 877 -17.96 16.88 -2.02
CA LEU A 877 -17.30 16.88 -3.33
C LEU A 877 -17.29 18.27 -3.99
N VAL A 878 -18.42 19.00 -4.02
CA VAL A 878 -18.45 20.38 -4.52
C VAL A 878 -17.78 21.35 -3.54
N GLY A 879 -17.83 21.07 -2.24
CA GLY A 879 -17.13 21.83 -1.21
C GLY A 879 -15.62 21.92 -1.40
N HIS A 880 -15.00 20.96 -2.11
CA HIS A 880 -13.60 21.06 -2.54
C HIS A 880 -13.30 22.32 -3.34
N HIS A 881 -14.28 22.93 -4.02
CA HIS A 881 -14.10 24.23 -4.64
C HIS A 881 -13.66 25.30 -3.62
N ALA A 882 -14.44 25.49 -2.56
CA ALA A 882 -14.16 26.46 -1.51
C ALA A 882 -12.88 26.10 -0.70
N ILE A 883 -12.60 24.81 -0.52
CA ILE A 883 -11.38 24.32 0.16
C ILE A 883 -10.13 24.76 -0.62
N PHE A 884 -10.04 24.39 -1.90
CA PHE A 884 -8.85 24.63 -2.70
C PHE A 884 -8.69 26.10 -3.09
N LEU A 885 -9.81 26.83 -3.25
CA LEU A 885 -9.84 28.29 -3.36
C LEU A 885 -9.09 28.94 -2.19
N VAL A 886 -9.51 28.70 -0.95
CA VAL A 886 -8.86 29.34 0.19
C VAL A 886 -7.48 28.74 0.49
N PHE A 887 -7.20 27.51 0.06
CA PHE A 887 -5.83 27.00 0.04
C PHE A 887 -4.92 27.83 -0.88
N GLY A 888 -5.43 28.25 -2.05
CA GLY A 888 -4.76 29.24 -2.91
C GLY A 888 -4.52 30.57 -2.20
N TYR A 889 -5.50 31.07 -1.42
CA TYR A 889 -5.30 32.25 -0.56
C TYR A 889 -4.16 32.06 0.43
N MET A 890 -4.16 30.94 1.17
CA MET A 890 -3.15 30.62 2.16
C MET A 890 -1.73 30.57 1.57
N LEU A 891 -1.57 29.93 0.40
CA LEU A 891 -0.29 29.85 -0.30
C LEU A 891 0.23 31.24 -0.67
N SER A 892 -0.63 32.12 -1.20
CA SER A 892 -0.23 33.48 -1.56
C SER A 892 0.15 34.33 -0.34
N GLY A 893 -0.59 34.20 0.76
CA GLY A 893 -0.29 34.90 2.01
C GLY A 893 1.09 34.54 2.58
N TRP A 894 1.42 33.24 2.63
CA TRP A 894 2.73 32.79 3.10
C TRP A 894 3.88 33.14 2.14
N LEU A 895 3.67 33.07 0.83
CA LEU A 895 4.68 33.53 -0.15
C LEU A 895 4.93 35.04 -0.04
N GLY A 896 3.88 35.84 0.14
CA GLY A 896 4.01 37.28 0.43
C GLY A 896 4.82 37.56 1.70
N TYR A 897 4.54 36.85 2.79
CA TYR A 897 5.29 36.99 4.04
C TYR A 897 6.75 36.54 3.90
N ALA A 898 7.01 35.42 3.22
CA ALA A 898 8.37 34.93 3.00
C ALA A 898 9.20 35.90 2.12
N CYS A 899 8.60 36.40 1.03
CA CYS A 899 9.27 37.32 0.12
C CYS A 899 9.49 38.73 0.72
N TYR A 900 8.74 39.14 1.74
CA TYR A 900 8.99 40.41 2.45
C TYR A 900 10.43 40.53 2.96
N PHE A 901 11.00 39.45 3.51
CA PHE A 901 12.39 39.44 3.99
C PHE A 901 13.43 39.50 2.87
N SER A 902 13.05 39.27 1.60
CA SER A 902 13.94 39.46 0.47
C SER A 902 14.04 40.92 -0.01
N THR A 903 13.18 41.82 0.48
CA THR A 903 13.09 43.22 0.04
C THR A 903 14.42 43.98 0.16
N GLU A 904 15.20 43.74 1.22
CA GLU A 904 16.50 44.39 1.43
C GLU A 904 17.59 43.89 0.45
N SER A 905 17.48 42.65 -0.03
CA SER A 905 18.47 42.02 -0.92
C SER A 905 18.11 42.13 -2.39
N ASN A 906 16.82 42.03 -2.73
CA ASN A 906 16.31 42.13 -4.09
C ASN A 906 14.83 42.61 -4.06
N PRO A 907 14.58 43.94 -4.09
CA PRO A 907 13.24 44.49 -3.96
C PRO A 907 12.31 44.12 -5.12
N ASP A 908 12.84 43.87 -6.33
CA ASP A 908 12.06 43.42 -7.47
C ASP A 908 11.60 41.96 -7.32
N PHE A 909 12.46 41.07 -6.85
CA PHE A 909 12.11 39.69 -6.57
C PHE A 909 10.99 39.58 -5.53
N ALA A 910 11.03 40.41 -4.48
CA ALA A 910 10.10 40.39 -3.36
C ALA A 910 8.62 40.51 -3.78
N TRP A 911 8.30 41.29 -4.81
CA TRP A 911 6.93 41.42 -5.33
C TRP A 911 6.67 40.64 -6.63
N ARG A 912 7.68 40.44 -7.48
CA ARG A 912 7.52 39.69 -8.76
C ARG A 912 7.40 38.19 -8.55
N PHE A 913 8.17 37.58 -7.65
CA PHE A 913 8.17 36.13 -7.48
C PHE A 913 6.82 35.56 -7.03
N PRO A 914 6.12 36.13 -6.02
CA PRO A 914 4.76 35.72 -5.67
C PRO A 914 3.78 35.82 -6.84
N LEU A 915 3.94 36.80 -7.73
CA LEU A 915 3.11 36.94 -8.93
C LEU A 915 3.46 35.88 -9.99
N CYS A 916 4.74 35.56 -10.22
CA CYS A 916 5.13 34.48 -11.13
C CYS A 916 4.59 33.12 -10.68
N MET A 917 4.53 32.86 -9.37
CA MET A 917 3.99 31.62 -8.81
C MET A 917 2.49 31.40 -9.12
N GLN A 918 1.73 32.45 -9.46
CA GLN A 918 0.32 32.30 -9.88
C GLN A 918 0.16 31.52 -11.19
N CYS A 919 1.23 31.36 -11.97
CA CYS A 919 1.26 30.56 -13.19
C CYS A 919 1.32 29.04 -12.95
N LEU A 920 1.73 28.59 -11.76
CA LEU A 920 1.97 27.16 -11.50
C LEU A 920 0.68 26.34 -11.48
N ALA A 921 -0.32 26.80 -10.74
CA ALA A 921 -1.61 26.13 -10.62
C ALA A 921 -2.37 25.99 -11.97
N PRO A 922 -2.50 27.03 -12.82
CA PRO A 922 -3.14 26.88 -14.13
C PRO A 922 -2.32 26.04 -15.09
N LEU A 923 -0.99 26.03 -15.01
CA LEU A 923 -0.15 25.13 -15.81
C LEU A 923 -0.41 23.66 -15.46
N VAL A 924 -0.44 23.33 -14.15
CA VAL A 924 -0.79 21.98 -13.68
C VAL A 924 -2.21 21.61 -14.10
N LEU A 925 -3.18 22.52 -13.95
CA LEU A 925 -4.56 22.32 -14.41
C LEU A 925 -4.65 22.03 -15.92
N LEU A 926 -3.93 22.78 -16.76
CA LEU A 926 -3.91 22.58 -18.20
C LEU A 926 -3.38 21.18 -18.55
N ILE A 927 -2.28 20.77 -17.91
CA ILE A 927 -1.70 19.42 -18.08
C ILE A 927 -2.71 18.35 -17.60
N THR A 928 -3.22 18.45 -16.37
CA THR A 928 -4.12 17.44 -15.78
C THR A 928 -5.49 17.38 -16.47
N SER A 929 -5.95 18.48 -17.08
CA SER A 929 -7.22 18.52 -17.81
C SER A 929 -7.28 17.59 -19.02
N ALA A 930 -6.15 17.07 -19.50
CA ALA A 930 -6.16 16.05 -20.55
C ALA A 930 -6.96 14.80 -20.13
N TRP A 931 -6.84 14.38 -18.86
CA TRP A 931 -7.36 13.11 -18.35
C TRP A 931 -8.72 13.21 -17.61
N ILE A 932 -9.29 14.40 -17.42
CA ILE A 932 -10.64 14.51 -16.85
C ILE A 932 -11.72 14.15 -17.90
N PRO A 933 -12.84 13.50 -17.52
CA PRO A 933 -13.96 13.28 -18.43
C PRO A 933 -14.66 14.59 -18.82
N GLU A 934 -15.68 14.52 -19.67
CA GLU A 934 -16.60 15.63 -19.93
C GLU A 934 -17.92 15.40 -19.17
N SER A 935 -18.67 16.47 -18.89
CA SER A 935 -19.92 16.35 -18.11
C SER A 935 -20.94 15.45 -18.82
N PRO A 936 -21.49 14.41 -18.16
CA PRO A 936 -22.46 13.51 -18.77
C PRO A 936 -23.77 14.24 -19.10
N ARG A 937 -24.15 15.21 -18.26
CA ARG A 937 -25.30 16.10 -18.49
C ARG A 937 -25.13 16.97 -19.75
N TRP A 938 -23.90 17.37 -20.09
CA TRP A 938 -23.61 18.06 -21.37
C TRP A 938 -23.58 17.10 -22.56
N LEU A 939 -23.02 15.90 -22.38
CA LEU A 939 -22.95 14.88 -23.42
C LEU A 939 -24.36 14.47 -23.88
N LEU A 940 -25.29 14.23 -22.93
CA LEU A 940 -26.71 14.01 -23.23
C LEU A 940 -27.35 15.18 -23.98
N GLN A 941 -27.10 16.44 -23.58
CA GLN A 941 -27.56 17.63 -24.32
C GLN A 941 -27.02 17.74 -25.76
N LYS A 942 -25.98 16.98 -26.11
CA LYS A 942 -25.42 16.92 -27.47
C LYS A 942 -25.81 15.64 -28.23
N GLY A 943 -26.72 14.82 -27.67
CA GLY A 943 -27.07 13.51 -28.24
C GLY A 943 -25.94 12.47 -28.14
N ARG A 944 -24.90 12.73 -27.34
CA ARG A 944 -23.77 11.83 -27.10
C ARG A 944 -24.09 10.92 -25.92
N VAL A 945 -25.06 10.03 -26.10
CA VAL A 945 -25.61 9.23 -25.00
C VAL A 945 -24.60 8.19 -24.50
N GLU A 946 -23.88 7.51 -25.41
CA GLU A 946 -22.86 6.52 -25.04
C GLU A 946 -21.73 7.12 -24.22
N ASP A 947 -21.18 8.26 -24.64
CA ASP A 947 -20.14 8.97 -23.89
C ASP A 947 -20.64 9.39 -22.50
N ALA A 948 -21.92 9.73 -22.36
CA ALA A 948 -22.51 10.10 -21.07
C ALA A 948 -22.72 8.88 -20.17
N TRP A 949 -23.13 7.76 -20.76
CA TRP A 949 -23.30 6.47 -20.09
C TRP A 949 -21.96 5.97 -19.55
N GLU A 950 -20.91 5.93 -20.37
CA GLU A 950 -19.57 5.52 -19.95
C GLU A 950 -19.07 6.37 -18.76
N VAL A 951 -19.27 7.69 -18.82
CA VAL A 951 -18.88 8.60 -17.74
C VAL A 951 -19.68 8.37 -16.45
N ILE A 952 -21.01 8.21 -16.52
CA ILE A 952 -21.83 7.94 -15.32
C ILE A 952 -21.48 6.57 -14.74
N ARG A 953 -21.39 5.52 -15.57
CA ARG A 953 -21.01 4.16 -15.19
C ARG A 953 -19.67 4.17 -14.44
N ASN A 954 -18.64 4.79 -15.02
CA ASN A 954 -17.32 4.88 -14.39
C ASN A 954 -17.33 5.71 -13.09
N LEU A 955 -18.21 6.70 -12.94
CA LEU A 955 -18.32 7.54 -11.73
C LEU A 955 -19.28 7.00 -10.66
N ARG A 956 -20.00 5.90 -10.95
CA ARG A 956 -20.93 5.22 -10.03
C ARG A 956 -20.57 3.76 -9.80
N ALA A 957 -19.59 3.23 -10.52
CA ALA A 957 -19.03 1.90 -10.35
C ALA A 957 -18.69 1.64 -8.88
N SER A 958 -19.53 0.84 -8.24
CA SER A 958 -19.38 0.44 -6.84
C SER A 958 -19.38 -1.08 -6.76
N PRO A 959 -18.48 -1.71 -5.99
CA PRO A 959 -18.58 -3.14 -5.67
C PRO A 959 -19.90 -3.54 -4.99
N GLU A 960 -20.63 -2.56 -4.45
CA GLU A 960 -21.94 -2.73 -3.78
C GLU A 960 -23.12 -2.62 -4.76
N ASP A 961 -22.91 -2.15 -5.99
CA ASP A 961 -23.92 -2.00 -7.06
C ASP A 961 -23.48 -2.71 -8.36
N PRO A 962 -23.44 -4.06 -8.38
CA PRO A 962 -22.97 -4.83 -9.53
C PRO A 962 -23.91 -4.81 -10.74
N ASN A 963 -25.14 -4.30 -10.58
CA ASN A 963 -26.09 -4.11 -11.68
C ASN A 963 -26.03 -2.70 -12.29
N GLU A 964 -25.12 -1.84 -11.77
CA GLU A 964 -25.00 -0.43 -12.15
C GLU A 964 -26.32 0.33 -11.97
N GLN A 965 -27.14 -0.09 -11.01
CA GLN A 965 -28.50 0.38 -10.82
C GLN A 965 -28.54 1.88 -10.53
N VAL A 966 -27.61 2.39 -9.71
CA VAL A 966 -27.46 3.82 -9.43
C VAL A 966 -27.04 4.59 -10.68
N ALA A 967 -26.22 4.00 -11.56
CA ALA A 967 -25.86 4.60 -12.85
C ALA A 967 -27.07 4.66 -13.80
N ARG A 968 -27.86 3.58 -13.86
CA ARG A 968 -29.09 3.46 -14.67
C ARG A 968 -30.16 4.43 -14.19
N GLU A 969 -30.39 4.51 -12.87
CA GLU A 969 -31.27 5.48 -12.22
C GLU A 969 -30.86 6.93 -12.58
N GLU A 970 -29.57 7.27 -12.44
CA GLU A 970 -29.10 8.64 -12.73
C GLU A 970 -29.21 9.00 -14.22
N ILE A 971 -28.77 8.14 -15.16
CA ILE A 971 -28.89 8.45 -16.60
C ILE A 971 -30.36 8.52 -17.05
N TYR A 972 -31.22 7.63 -16.55
CA TYR A 972 -32.64 7.64 -16.84
C TYR A 972 -33.33 8.92 -16.34
N GLN A 973 -33.07 9.30 -15.08
CA GLN A 973 -33.59 10.53 -14.50
C GLN A 973 -33.14 11.77 -15.30
N ILE A 974 -31.87 11.83 -15.72
CA ILE A 974 -31.37 12.93 -16.55
C ILE A 974 -32.02 12.93 -17.95
N LYS A 975 -32.11 11.80 -18.66
CA LYS A 975 -32.76 11.72 -19.99
C LYS A 975 -34.22 12.15 -19.93
N MET A 976 -35.00 11.58 -19.01
CA MET A 976 -36.42 11.89 -18.86
C MET A 976 -36.66 13.35 -18.44
N GLN A 977 -35.81 13.92 -17.58
CA GLN A 977 -35.91 15.33 -17.24
C GLN A 977 -35.55 16.25 -18.43
N LEU A 978 -34.49 15.93 -19.19
CA LEU A 978 -34.12 16.68 -20.40
C LEU A 978 -35.23 16.65 -21.46
N ALA A 979 -35.89 15.50 -21.66
CA ALA A 979 -37.02 15.36 -22.58
C ALA A 979 -38.21 16.22 -22.12
N LEU A 980 -38.57 16.16 -20.84
CA LEU A 980 -39.64 16.95 -20.23
C LEU A 980 -39.38 18.46 -20.34
N ASP A 981 -38.17 18.92 -20.04
CA ASP A 981 -37.84 20.34 -20.12
C ASP A 981 -37.70 20.84 -21.57
N THR A 982 -37.29 19.97 -22.51
CA THR A 982 -37.30 20.29 -23.96
C THR A 982 -38.74 20.51 -24.45
N ALA A 983 -39.66 19.59 -24.17
CA ALA A 983 -41.08 19.74 -24.52
C ALA A 983 -41.72 20.99 -23.86
N LYS A 984 -41.33 21.33 -22.63
CA LYS A 984 -41.75 22.56 -21.96
C LYS A 984 -41.22 23.83 -22.64
N LEU A 985 -39.98 23.82 -23.14
CA LEU A 985 -39.41 24.95 -23.88
C LEU A 985 -40.09 25.14 -25.26
N GLU A 986 -40.46 24.04 -25.92
CA GLU A 986 -41.23 24.05 -27.16
C GLU A 986 -42.64 24.63 -26.96
N THR A 987 -43.37 24.20 -25.91
CA THR A 987 -44.70 24.76 -25.59
C THR A 987 -44.65 26.24 -25.19
N LEU A 988 -43.53 26.71 -24.61
CA LEU A 988 -43.26 28.13 -24.35
C LEU A 988 -42.83 28.93 -25.60
N GLY A 989 -42.58 28.24 -26.73
CA GLY A 989 -42.14 28.83 -27.99
C GLY A 989 -40.82 29.60 -27.87
N CYS A 990 -39.90 29.18 -26.99
CA CYS A 990 -38.66 29.92 -26.78
C CYS A 990 -37.49 29.07 -26.24
N GLY A 991 -36.27 29.35 -26.71
CA GLY A 991 -35.07 28.69 -26.22
C GLY A 991 -34.64 29.13 -24.80
N PRO A 992 -33.67 28.43 -24.17
CA PRO A 992 -33.28 28.62 -22.77
C PRO A 992 -32.99 30.07 -22.36
N TRP A 993 -32.29 30.83 -23.23
CA TRP A 993 -31.96 32.25 -23.03
C TRP A 993 -33.18 33.18 -22.90
N MET A 994 -34.30 32.82 -23.49
CA MET A 994 -35.56 33.57 -23.37
C MET A 994 -36.45 32.98 -22.26
N ALA A 995 -36.33 31.68 -22.01
CA ALA A 995 -37.04 30.98 -20.95
C ALA A 995 -36.68 31.50 -19.56
N VAL A 996 -35.42 31.89 -19.29
CA VAL A 996 -35.03 32.52 -18.01
C VAL A 996 -35.81 33.81 -17.69
N PHE A 997 -36.27 34.52 -18.72
CA PHE A 997 -37.13 35.71 -18.56
C PHE A 997 -38.63 35.37 -18.56
N LYS A 998 -39.07 34.33 -19.28
CA LYS A 998 -40.49 33.96 -19.41
C LYS A 998 -41.02 33.01 -18.33
N LYS A 999 -40.28 31.98 -17.93
CA LYS A 999 -40.72 30.95 -16.97
C LYS A 999 -40.60 31.48 -15.52
N LYS A 1000 -41.66 31.36 -14.72
CA LYS A 1000 -41.73 31.91 -13.35
C LYS A 1000 -40.70 31.27 -12.42
N SER A 1001 -40.52 29.96 -12.49
CA SER A 1001 -39.54 29.20 -11.72
C SER A 1001 -38.10 29.60 -12.06
N TYR A 1002 -37.75 29.73 -13.34
CA TYR A 1002 -36.42 30.18 -13.76
C TYR A 1002 -36.12 31.60 -13.28
N ARG A 1003 -37.07 32.56 -13.40
CA ARG A 1003 -36.90 33.90 -12.80
C ARG A 1003 -36.58 33.82 -11.30
N LYS A 1004 -37.29 32.95 -10.55
CA LYS A 1004 -37.03 32.72 -9.12
C LYS A 1004 -35.61 32.16 -8.89
N ARG A 1005 -35.16 31.18 -9.67
CA ARG A 1005 -33.79 30.61 -9.61
C ARG A 1005 -32.72 31.66 -9.91
N MET A 1006 -32.88 32.45 -10.97
CA MET A 1006 -31.94 33.52 -11.35
C MET A 1006 -31.78 34.57 -10.23
N ILE A 1007 -32.89 34.99 -9.63
CA ILE A 1007 -32.88 35.93 -8.49
C ILE A 1007 -32.18 35.30 -7.28
N ILE A 1008 -32.52 34.06 -6.92
CA ILE A 1008 -31.94 33.38 -5.75
C ILE A 1008 -30.44 33.10 -5.95
N GLY A 1009 -30.00 32.65 -7.13
CA GLY A 1009 -28.58 32.43 -7.41
C GLY A 1009 -27.75 33.71 -7.36
N PHE A 1010 -28.24 34.78 -8.00
CA PHE A 1010 -27.64 36.11 -7.90
C PHE A 1010 -27.55 36.60 -6.46
N LEU A 1011 -28.66 36.52 -5.71
CA LEU A 1011 -28.71 36.92 -4.30
C LEU A 1011 -27.81 36.04 -3.41
N THR A 1012 -27.60 34.77 -3.73
CA THR A 1012 -26.70 33.89 -2.97
C THR A 1012 -25.26 34.42 -3.04
N GLN A 1013 -24.76 34.67 -4.25
CA GLN A 1013 -23.40 35.15 -4.48
C GLN A 1013 -23.23 36.61 -4.02
N TRP A 1014 -24.11 37.50 -4.47
CA TRP A 1014 -24.12 38.91 -4.04
C TRP A 1014 -24.22 39.04 -2.52
N GLY A 1015 -25.09 38.24 -1.89
CA GLY A 1015 -25.34 38.30 -0.47
C GLY A 1015 -24.20 37.76 0.39
N ALA A 1016 -23.46 36.78 -0.10
CA ALA A 1016 -22.26 36.27 0.55
C ALA A 1016 -21.07 37.23 0.43
N GLU A 1017 -20.93 37.95 -0.70
CA GLU A 1017 -19.90 38.98 -0.89
C GLU A 1017 -20.16 40.26 -0.09
N PHE A 1018 -21.42 40.69 0.02
CA PHE A 1018 -21.79 41.81 0.90
C PHE A 1018 -21.69 41.47 2.40
N ALA A 1019 -21.47 40.20 2.77
CA ALA A 1019 -21.02 39.84 4.12
C ALA A 1019 -19.54 40.23 4.38
N GLY A 1020 -18.81 40.71 3.37
CA GLY A 1020 -17.47 41.30 3.48
C GLY A 1020 -16.22 40.42 3.29
N PRO A 1021 -16.24 39.16 2.79
CA PRO A 1021 -15.07 38.29 2.79
C PRO A 1021 -13.90 38.87 2.00
N LEU A 1022 -14.14 39.38 0.78
CA LEU A 1022 -13.08 39.91 -0.08
C LEU A 1022 -12.57 41.28 0.36
N ILE A 1023 -13.39 42.10 1.05
CA ILE A 1023 -12.92 43.35 1.68
C ILE A 1023 -11.89 43.01 2.77
N ILE A 1024 -12.29 42.13 3.70
CA ILE A 1024 -11.46 41.76 4.85
C ILE A 1024 -10.19 41.03 4.39
N ASN A 1025 -10.30 40.14 3.39
CA ASN A 1025 -9.15 39.42 2.82
C ASN A 1025 -8.17 40.37 2.09
N ASN A 1026 -8.62 41.02 1.02
CA ASN A 1026 -7.73 41.76 0.10
C ASN A 1026 -7.13 43.03 0.73
N TYR A 1027 -7.76 43.57 1.78
CA TYR A 1027 -7.25 44.72 2.53
C TYR A 1027 -6.86 44.37 3.98
N SER A 1028 -6.72 43.07 4.31
CA SER A 1028 -6.29 42.59 5.64
C SER A 1028 -5.03 43.30 6.15
N VAL A 1029 -4.03 43.50 5.28
CA VAL A 1029 -2.79 44.23 5.60
C VAL A 1029 -3.09 45.66 6.09
N ILE A 1030 -3.91 46.43 5.36
CA ILE A 1030 -4.29 47.80 5.74
C ILE A 1030 -5.11 47.79 7.04
N LEU A 1031 -6.01 46.83 7.18
CA LEU A 1031 -6.87 46.67 8.35
C LEU A 1031 -6.05 46.38 9.62
N TYR A 1032 -5.06 45.49 9.55
CA TYR A 1032 -4.15 45.22 10.67
C TYR A 1032 -3.22 46.41 10.95
N THR A 1033 -2.75 47.14 9.93
CA THR A 1033 -1.97 48.37 10.14
C THR A 1033 -2.78 49.43 10.90
N ASN A 1034 -4.06 49.60 10.58
CA ASN A 1034 -4.96 50.52 11.30
C ASN A 1034 -5.19 50.08 12.77
N LEU A 1035 -5.17 48.76 13.04
CA LEU A 1035 -5.14 48.17 14.40
C LEU A 1035 -3.73 48.19 15.05
N GLY A 1036 -2.87 49.14 14.65
CA GLY A 1036 -1.58 49.42 15.28
C GLY A 1036 -0.48 48.38 15.03
N GLN A 1037 -0.62 47.50 14.04
CA GLN A 1037 0.41 46.54 13.66
C GLN A 1037 1.40 47.15 12.65
N THR A 1038 2.69 46.85 12.77
CA THR A 1038 3.75 47.45 11.94
C THR A 1038 4.77 46.41 11.46
N GLY A 1039 5.63 46.79 10.52
CA GLY A 1039 6.65 45.90 9.93
C GLY A 1039 6.01 44.74 9.16
N SER A 1040 6.52 43.52 9.38
CA SER A 1040 6.00 42.30 8.75
C SER A 1040 4.75 41.71 9.43
N MET A 1041 4.33 42.25 10.59
CA MET A 1041 3.23 41.69 11.39
C MET A 1041 1.88 41.68 10.67
N PRO A 1042 1.45 42.72 9.90
CA PRO A 1042 0.23 42.66 9.09
C PRO A 1042 0.22 41.51 8.07
N LEU A 1043 1.36 41.23 7.43
CA LEU A 1043 1.50 40.11 6.49
C LEU A 1043 1.44 38.75 7.21
N LEU A 1044 2.08 38.63 8.37
CA LEU A 1044 2.01 37.41 9.20
C LEU A 1044 0.58 37.13 9.67
N LEU A 1045 -0.12 38.15 10.18
CA LEU A 1045 -1.51 38.02 10.62
C LEU A 1045 -2.44 37.67 9.46
N SER A 1046 -2.22 38.24 8.26
CA SER A 1046 -2.94 37.86 7.04
C SER A 1046 -2.68 36.40 6.65
N ALA A 1047 -1.42 35.96 6.62
CA ALA A 1047 -1.06 34.58 6.32
C ALA A 1047 -1.64 33.58 7.35
N LEU A 1048 -1.60 33.92 8.65
CA LEU A 1048 -2.23 33.13 9.71
C LEU A 1048 -3.75 33.10 9.59
N TRP A 1049 -4.40 34.23 9.28
CA TRP A 1049 -5.85 34.32 9.06
C TRP A 1049 -6.29 33.47 7.87
N LEU A 1050 -5.56 33.52 6.75
CA LEU A 1050 -5.81 32.68 5.58
C LEU A 1050 -5.52 31.20 5.84
N THR A 1051 -4.52 30.91 6.68
CA THR A 1051 -4.34 29.57 7.26
C THR A 1051 -5.58 29.18 8.07
N THR A 1052 -6.28 30.11 8.72
CA THR A 1052 -7.48 29.74 9.48
C THR A 1052 -8.67 29.33 8.63
N ALA A 1053 -8.90 29.92 7.46
CA ALA A 1053 -9.98 29.47 6.56
C ALA A 1053 -9.59 28.31 5.65
N GLY A 1054 -8.43 28.40 5.00
CA GLY A 1054 -7.96 27.36 4.07
C GLY A 1054 -7.58 26.07 4.78
N ILE A 1055 -7.37 26.16 6.09
CA ILE A 1055 -7.29 25.00 6.97
C ILE A 1055 -8.62 24.78 7.77
N ILE A 1056 -9.14 25.57 8.73
CA ILE A 1056 -10.41 25.20 9.49
C ILE A 1056 -11.59 25.32 8.56
N TYR A 1057 -11.93 26.57 8.25
CA TYR A 1057 -13.33 26.91 8.19
C TYR A 1057 -13.97 26.29 6.96
N ASN A 1058 -13.33 26.37 5.80
CA ASN A 1058 -13.88 25.84 4.56
C ASN A 1058 -13.99 24.31 4.52
N PRO A 1059 -12.98 23.51 4.90
CA PRO A 1059 -13.10 22.06 4.83
C PRO A 1059 -13.90 21.47 6.00
N LEU A 1060 -14.03 22.19 7.12
CA LEU A 1060 -15.02 21.92 8.15
C LEU A 1060 -16.44 22.17 7.61
N GLY A 1061 -16.65 23.28 6.89
CA GLY A 1061 -17.92 23.63 6.24
C GLY A 1061 -18.40 22.61 5.22
N ALA A 1062 -17.52 22.17 4.33
CA ALA A 1062 -17.79 21.09 3.36
C ALA A 1062 -18.23 19.79 4.03
N TRP A 1063 -17.59 19.40 5.14
CA TRP A 1063 -17.98 18.23 5.92
C TRP A 1063 -19.31 18.41 6.67
N LEU A 1064 -19.54 19.60 7.27
CA LEU A 1064 -20.78 19.93 7.97
C LEU A 1064 -21.99 19.91 7.03
N HIS A 1065 -21.83 20.29 5.76
CA HIS A 1065 -22.91 20.27 4.77
C HIS A 1065 -23.56 18.89 4.65
N ASP A 1066 -22.77 17.82 4.53
CA ASP A 1066 -23.30 16.45 4.40
C ASP A 1066 -23.63 15.80 5.77
N LYS A 1067 -23.46 16.52 6.89
CA LYS A 1067 -23.86 16.07 8.24
C LYS A 1067 -25.06 16.79 8.84
N ILE A 1068 -25.19 18.09 8.61
CA ILE A 1068 -26.35 18.89 9.04
C ILE A 1068 -27.52 18.71 8.08
N ASN A 1069 -27.25 18.37 6.81
CA ASN A 1069 -28.26 18.17 5.77
C ASN A 1069 -29.21 19.38 5.59
N SER A 1070 -28.69 20.60 5.73
CA SER A 1070 -29.41 21.83 5.40
C SER A 1070 -28.45 22.90 4.87
N ARG A 1071 -28.56 23.23 3.59
CA ARG A 1071 -27.82 24.35 2.96
C ARG A 1071 -28.35 25.68 3.51
N ARG A 1072 -29.67 25.81 3.67
CA ARG A 1072 -30.32 27.07 4.06
C ARG A 1072 -30.03 27.47 5.50
N TRP A 1073 -30.10 26.53 6.44
CA TRP A 1073 -29.82 26.82 7.85
C TRP A 1073 -28.36 27.24 8.05
N MET A 1074 -27.42 26.54 7.40
CA MET A 1074 -26.00 26.89 7.46
C MET A 1074 -25.75 28.30 6.96
N PHE A 1075 -26.32 28.69 5.81
CA PHE A 1075 -26.13 30.05 5.27
C PHE A 1075 -26.63 31.15 6.22
N MET A 1076 -27.80 30.97 6.85
CA MET A 1076 -28.31 31.92 7.84
C MET A 1076 -27.45 31.99 9.10
N ALA A 1077 -26.98 30.84 9.61
CA ALA A 1077 -26.12 30.78 10.79
C ALA A 1077 -24.76 31.46 10.54
N GLY A 1078 -24.20 31.30 9.33
CA GLY A 1078 -23.01 32.02 8.88
C GLY A 1078 -23.20 33.53 8.85
N LEU A 1079 -24.25 34.01 8.15
CA LEU A 1079 -24.59 35.43 8.06
C LEU A 1079 -24.84 36.07 9.44
N PHE A 1080 -25.49 35.34 10.36
CA PHE A 1080 -25.69 35.80 11.73
C PHE A 1080 -24.37 35.91 12.51
N GLY A 1081 -23.46 34.96 12.34
CA GLY A 1081 -22.11 35.06 12.88
C GLY A 1081 -21.33 36.25 12.33
N CYS A 1082 -21.39 36.49 11.02
CA CYS A 1082 -20.78 37.64 10.35
C CYS A 1082 -21.32 38.98 10.88
N LEU A 1083 -22.62 39.07 11.16
CA LEU A 1083 -23.26 40.23 11.81
C LEU A 1083 -22.65 40.54 13.18
N ILE A 1084 -22.59 39.54 14.07
CA ILE A 1084 -22.07 39.69 15.44
C ILE A 1084 -20.58 40.06 15.43
N THR A 1085 -19.78 39.35 14.65
CA THR A 1085 -18.32 39.54 14.59
C THR A 1085 -17.94 40.86 13.95
N THR A 1086 -18.61 41.28 12.88
CA THR A 1086 -18.35 42.58 12.23
C THR A 1086 -18.79 43.74 13.11
N SER A 1087 -19.83 43.56 13.92
CA SER A 1087 -20.26 44.55 14.93
C SER A 1087 -19.22 44.71 16.04
N GLY A 1088 -18.65 43.60 16.52
CA GLY A 1088 -17.50 43.61 17.46
C GLY A 1088 -16.26 44.31 16.86
N LEU A 1089 -15.92 43.99 15.61
CA LEU A 1089 -14.82 44.65 14.88
C LEU A 1089 -15.04 46.16 14.73
N ALA A 1090 -16.24 46.58 14.32
CA ALA A 1090 -16.59 47.98 14.15
C ALA A 1090 -16.47 48.77 15.46
N ALA A 1091 -16.92 48.19 16.58
CA ALA A 1091 -16.78 48.77 17.92
C ALA A 1091 -15.30 48.90 18.34
N CYS A 1092 -14.49 47.86 18.12
CA CYS A 1092 -13.05 47.93 18.42
C CYS A 1092 -12.31 48.98 17.60
N ILE A 1093 -12.64 49.12 16.31
CA ILE A 1093 -12.03 50.15 15.45
C ILE A 1093 -12.52 51.55 15.83
N ALA A 1094 -13.79 51.70 16.23
CA ALA A 1094 -14.33 53.00 16.67
C ALA A 1094 -13.64 53.56 17.92
N GLU A 1095 -13.33 52.70 18.89
CA GLU A 1095 -12.79 53.10 20.20
C GLU A 1095 -11.26 53.07 20.28
N PHE A 1096 -10.60 52.12 19.62
CA PHE A 1096 -9.17 51.81 19.85
C PHE A 1096 -8.24 52.04 18.66
N SER A 1097 -8.77 52.15 17.42
CA SER A 1097 -7.95 52.38 16.22
C SER A 1097 -7.13 53.67 16.34
N GLY A 1098 -5.83 53.59 16.07
CA GLY A 1098 -4.91 54.73 16.24
C GLY A 1098 -4.54 55.09 17.68
N THR A 1099 -5.07 54.38 18.69
CA THR A 1099 -4.66 54.55 20.10
C THR A 1099 -3.52 53.60 20.47
N SER A 1100 -2.82 53.87 21.58
CA SER A 1100 -1.80 52.97 22.15
C SER A 1100 -2.39 51.78 22.93
N ASN A 1101 -3.72 51.60 22.95
CA ASN A 1101 -4.39 50.54 23.70
C ASN A 1101 -4.20 49.17 23.02
N LYS A 1102 -3.14 48.45 23.42
CA LYS A 1102 -2.80 47.12 22.90
C LYS A 1102 -3.91 46.08 23.09
N ALA A 1103 -4.67 46.14 24.19
CA ALA A 1103 -5.74 45.18 24.45
C ALA A 1103 -6.95 45.39 23.52
N GLY A 1104 -7.36 46.64 23.34
CA GLY A 1104 -8.43 47.01 22.42
C GLY A 1104 -8.11 46.70 20.94
N ASN A 1105 -6.88 47.00 20.51
CA ASN A 1105 -6.41 46.65 19.17
C ASN A 1105 -6.32 45.13 18.96
N ALA A 1106 -5.87 44.36 19.96
CA ALA A 1106 -5.87 42.90 19.91
C ALA A 1106 -7.28 42.29 19.85
N ALA A 1107 -8.26 42.89 20.55
CA ALA A 1107 -9.67 42.49 20.45
C ALA A 1107 -10.23 42.72 19.03
N GLY A 1108 -9.81 43.80 18.35
CA GLY A 1108 -10.10 44.02 16.93
C GLY A 1108 -9.57 42.86 16.05
N VAL A 1109 -8.31 42.47 16.22
CA VAL A 1109 -7.72 41.31 15.50
C VAL A 1109 -8.48 40.02 15.81
N PHE A 1110 -8.88 39.77 17.06
CA PHE A 1110 -9.70 38.62 17.43
C PHE A 1110 -11.02 38.57 16.67
N PHE A 1111 -11.75 39.69 16.55
CA PHE A 1111 -13.01 39.72 15.79
C PHE A 1111 -12.81 39.46 14.28
N VAL A 1112 -11.68 39.86 13.70
CA VAL A 1112 -11.33 39.51 12.31
C VAL A 1112 -11.15 37.99 12.14
N PHE A 1113 -10.46 37.33 13.08
CA PHE A 1113 -10.29 35.86 13.07
C PHE A 1113 -11.61 35.12 13.36
N LEU A 1114 -12.45 35.64 14.27
CA LEU A 1114 -13.73 35.03 14.61
C LEU A 1114 -14.77 35.19 13.49
N TYR A 1115 -14.78 36.32 12.77
CA TYR A 1115 -15.60 36.53 11.57
C TYR A 1115 -15.42 35.38 10.57
N LEU A 1116 -14.17 35.01 10.32
CA LEU A 1116 -13.84 33.96 9.37
C LEU A 1116 -14.32 32.57 9.81
N ALA A 1117 -14.49 32.35 11.12
CA ALA A 1117 -15.05 31.12 11.63
C ALA A 1117 -16.49 30.88 11.16
N PHE A 1118 -17.28 31.94 11.04
CA PHE A 1118 -18.64 31.87 10.52
C PHE A 1118 -18.67 31.98 9.00
N GLN A 1119 -17.97 32.96 8.41
CA GLN A 1119 -17.97 33.16 6.96
C GLN A 1119 -17.41 31.95 6.21
N GLY A 1120 -16.23 31.43 6.59
CA GLY A 1120 -15.59 30.31 5.90
C GLY A 1120 -16.34 28.99 6.07
N THR A 1121 -16.84 28.71 7.29
CA THR A 1121 -17.50 27.43 7.61
C THR A 1121 -18.93 27.36 7.08
N LEU A 1122 -19.66 28.48 7.09
CA LEU A 1122 -21.12 28.47 6.92
C LEU A 1122 -21.62 29.31 5.74
N CYS A 1123 -20.80 30.20 5.16
CA CYS A 1123 -21.16 30.99 3.97
C CYS A 1123 -20.38 30.57 2.71
N ASP A 1124 -19.04 30.54 2.79
CA ASP A 1124 -18.14 30.41 1.64
C ASP A 1124 -18.31 29.06 0.92
N THR A 1125 -18.39 27.95 1.66
CA THR A 1125 -18.73 26.66 1.04
C THR A 1125 -20.17 26.63 0.52
N THR A 1126 -21.11 27.22 1.26
CA THR A 1126 -22.55 27.16 0.96
C THR A 1126 -22.90 27.87 -0.34
N MET A 1127 -22.31 29.04 -0.60
CA MET A 1127 -22.65 29.83 -1.79
C MET A 1127 -22.29 29.13 -3.11
N TYR A 1128 -21.22 28.32 -3.12
CA TYR A 1128 -20.82 27.55 -4.30
C TYR A 1128 -21.63 26.26 -4.47
N ILE A 1129 -21.85 25.50 -3.38
CA ILE A 1129 -22.69 24.29 -3.40
C ILE A 1129 -24.10 24.65 -3.89
N TYR A 1130 -24.76 25.59 -3.20
CA TYR A 1130 -26.15 25.92 -3.44
C TYR A 1130 -26.39 26.48 -4.85
N VAL A 1131 -25.47 27.31 -5.36
CA VAL A 1131 -25.58 27.86 -6.73
C VAL A 1131 -25.36 26.79 -7.80
N SER A 1132 -24.51 25.79 -7.56
CA SER A 1132 -24.36 24.63 -8.47
C SER A 1132 -25.59 23.71 -8.49
N GLU A 1133 -26.33 23.66 -7.39
CA GLU A 1133 -27.51 22.81 -7.19
C GLU A 1133 -28.80 23.38 -7.80
N ILE A 1134 -29.05 24.69 -7.67
CA ILE A 1134 -30.39 25.28 -7.93
C ILE A 1134 -30.77 25.46 -9.41
N PHE A 1135 -29.91 25.15 -10.39
CA PHE A 1135 -30.23 25.34 -11.81
C PHE A 1135 -30.40 24.01 -12.56
N PRO A 1136 -31.52 23.84 -13.30
CA PRO A 1136 -31.73 22.69 -14.16
C PRO A 1136 -30.86 22.77 -15.43
N THR A 1137 -30.63 21.62 -16.04
CA THR A 1137 -29.47 21.35 -16.92
C THR A 1137 -29.43 22.23 -18.19
N GLU A 1138 -30.58 22.62 -18.72
CA GLU A 1138 -30.79 23.47 -19.89
C GLU A 1138 -30.49 24.96 -19.68
N ILE A 1139 -30.57 25.47 -18.44
CA ILE A 1139 -30.17 26.85 -18.10
C ILE A 1139 -28.97 26.93 -17.15
N ARG A 1140 -28.41 25.80 -16.68
CA ARG A 1140 -27.33 25.78 -15.67
C ARG A 1140 -26.14 26.68 -16.01
N PRO A 1141 -25.56 26.68 -17.23
CA PRO A 1141 -24.51 27.63 -17.59
C PRO A 1141 -24.92 29.11 -17.48
N ILE A 1142 -26.15 29.45 -17.89
CA ILE A 1142 -26.69 30.82 -17.84
C ILE A 1142 -26.90 31.25 -16.38
N GLY A 1143 -27.51 30.39 -15.57
CA GLY A 1143 -27.78 30.64 -14.15
C GLY A 1143 -26.51 30.73 -13.30
N MET A 1144 -25.57 29.80 -13.50
CA MET A 1144 -24.24 29.83 -12.89
C MET A 1144 -23.53 31.14 -13.27
N GLY A 1145 -23.37 31.42 -14.57
CA GLY A 1145 -22.71 32.63 -15.03
C GLY A 1145 -23.35 33.92 -14.52
N PHE A 1146 -24.68 33.99 -14.41
CA PHE A 1146 -25.37 35.18 -13.89
C PHE A 1146 -25.20 35.34 -12.38
N SER A 1147 -25.18 34.23 -11.64
CA SER A 1147 -24.95 34.23 -10.20
C SER A 1147 -23.52 34.69 -9.89
N LEU A 1148 -22.54 34.12 -10.57
CA LEU A 1148 -21.11 34.47 -10.41
C LEU A 1148 -20.82 35.88 -10.98
N PHE A 1149 -21.54 36.35 -11.99
CA PHE A 1149 -21.52 37.77 -12.38
C PHE A 1149 -21.98 38.66 -11.22
N GLY A 1150 -23.02 38.26 -10.48
CA GLY A 1150 -23.42 38.91 -9.23
C GLY A 1150 -22.30 38.97 -8.19
N GLN A 1151 -21.51 37.89 -8.05
CA GLN A 1151 -20.28 37.88 -7.25
C GLN A 1151 -19.36 39.02 -7.70
N PHE A 1152 -18.83 38.98 -8.92
CA PHE A 1152 -17.85 39.98 -9.38
C PHE A 1152 -18.38 41.42 -9.46
N ALA A 1153 -19.67 41.61 -9.74
CA ALA A 1153 -20.29 42.93 -9.73
C ALA A 1153 -20.35 43.52 -8.32
N SER A 1154 -20.70 42.72 -7.31
CA SER A 1154 -20.63 43.14 -5.89
C SER A 1154 -19.19 43.40 -5.47
N THR A 1155 -18.27 42.50 -5.79
CA THR A 1155 -16.83 42.61 -5.50
C THR A 1155 -16.21 43.86 -6.12
N LEU A 1156 -16.58 44.22 -7.36
CA LEU A 1156 -16.13 45.44 -8.03
C LEU A 1156 -16.52 46.69 -7.23
N ILE A 1157 -17.78 46.78 -6.80
CA ILE A 1157 -18.28 47.89 -5.97
C ILE A 1157 -17.55 47.93 -4.62
N LEU A 1158 -17.46 46.78 -3.95
CA LEU A 1158 -16.90 46.69 -2.60
C LEU A 1158 -15.39 46.95 -2.59
N LEU A 1159 -14.60 46.34 -3.49
CA LEU A 1159 -13.15 46.55 -3.54
C LEU A 1159 -12.77 47.96 -4.03
N GLN A 1160 -13.54 48.56 -4.94
CA GLN A 1160 -13.27 49.93 -5.38
C GLN A 1160 -13.64 50.97 -4.32
N THR A 1161 -14.65 50.69 -3.47
CA THR A 1161 -15.08 51.63 -2.41
C THR A 1161 -14.36 51.43 -1.08
N ALA A 1162 -13.88 50.23 -0.74
CA ALA A 1162 -13.33 49.94 0.60
C ALA A 1162 -12.10 50.80 0.99
N PRO A 1163 -11.07 50.99 0.14
CA PRO A 1163 -9.92 51.84 0.50
C PRO A 1163 -10.33 53.31 0.73
N ILE A 1164 -11.24 53.82 -0.10
CA ILE A 1164 -11.81 55.17 0.02
C ILE A 1164 -12.65 55.27 1.32
N GLY A 1165 -13.42 54.22 1.62
CA GLY A 1165 -14.25 54.08 2.82
C GLY A 1165 -13.45 54.09 4.11
N PHE A 1166 -12.36 53.31 4.17
CA PHE A 1166 -11.48 53.25 5.33
C PHE A 1166 -10.82 54.60 5.63
N VAL A 1167 -10.40 55.35 4.60
CA VAL A 1167 -9.77 56.67 4.78
C VAL A 1167 -10.79 57.76 5.15
N ASN A 1168 -11.94 57.83 4.46
CA ASN A 1168 -12.86 58.96 4.59
C ASN A 1168 -13.96 58.77 5.65
N VAL A 1169 -14.33 57.52 5.97
CA VAL A 1169 -15.49 57.20 6.81
C VAL A 1169 -15.15 56.27 7.99
N GLY A 1170 -13.95 55.66 7.97
CA GLY A 1170 -13.41 54.87 9.07
C GLY A 1170 -14.28 53.66 9.44
N TRP A 1171 -14.51 53.46 10.74
CA TRP A 1171 -15.30 52.33 11.26
C TRP A 1171 -16.73 52.26 10.71
N LYS A 1172 -17.30 53.39 10.26
CA LYS A 1172 -18.68 53.43 9.74
C LYS A 1172 -18.84 52.64 8.44
N TYR A 1173 -17.76 52.36 7.72
CA TYR A 1173 -17.81 51.52 6.51
C TYR A 1173 -18.30 50.09 6.81
N TYR A 1174 -17.98 49.53 7.98
CA TYR A 1174 -18.42 48.19 8.40
C TYR A 1174 -19.94 48.10 8.63
N LEU A 1175 -20.65 49.23 8.75
CA LEU A 1175 -22.11 49.25 8.81
C LEU A 1175 -22.76 48.72 7.52
N VAL A 1176 -22.07 48.81 6.36
CA VAL A 1176 -22.55 48.23 5.09
C VAL A 1176 -22.77 46.72 5.24
N ILE A 1177 -21.82 46.02 5.86
CA ILE A 1177 -21.88 44.57 6.11
C ILE A 1177 -22.94 44.26 7.17
N ILE A 1178 -22.94 44.99 8.29
CA ILE A 1178 -23.85 44.78 9.43
C ILE A 1178 -25.32 44.92 9.00
N VAL A 1179 -25.67 46.05 8.34
CA VAL A 1179 -27.03 46.31 7.87
C VAL A 1179 -27.44 45.31 6.79
N TRP A 1180 -26.52 44.93 5.90
CA TRP A 1180 -26.79 43.89 4.90
C TRP A 1180 -27.14 42.54 5.53
N CYS A 1181 -26.37 42.06 6.51
CA CYS A 1181 -26.66 40.79 7.19
C CYS A 1181 -28.03 40.82 7.88
N ILE A 1182 -28.40 41.92 8.57
CA ILE A 1182 -29.73 42.09 9.20
C ILE A 1182 -30.85 41.97 8.16
N PHE A 1183 -30.69 42.60 6.99
CA PHE A 1183 -31.69 42.59 5.92
C PHE A 1183 -31.76 41.25 5.17
N PHE A 1184 -30.62 40.60 4.97
CA PHE A 1184 -30.50 39.44 4.08
C PHE A 1184 -30.86 38.10 4.77
N ILE A 1185 -30.64 37.96 6.08
CA ILE A 1185 -31.02 36.73 6.83
C ILE A 1185 -32.53 36.41 6.68
N PRO A 1186 -33.48 37.37 6.86
CA PRO A 1186 -34.89 37.13 6.57
C PRO A 1186 -35.18 36.70 5.13
N ILE A 1187 -34.45 37.25 4.15
CA ILE A 1187 -34.63 36.89 2.73
C ILE A 1187 -34.26 35.43 2.49
N VAL A 1188 -33.14 34.97 3.06
CA VAL A 1188 -32.74 33.55 3.01
C VAL A 1188 -33.80 32.68 3.71
N TYR A 1189 -34.28 33.07 4.89
CA TYR A 1189 -35.29 32.31 5.63
C TYR A 1189 -36.58 32.07 4.82
N PHE A 1190 -37.15 33.13 4.24
CA PHE A 1190 -38.46 33.07 3.58
C PHE A 1190 -38.43 32.62 2.12
N TYR A 1191 -37.37 32.93 1.35
CA TYR A 1191 -37.39 32.74 -0.10
C TYR A 1191 -36.51 31.60 -0.63
N PHE A 1192 -35.47 31.20 0.11
CA PHE A 1192 -34.57 30.13 -0.33
C PHE A 1192 -35.22 28.77 0.00
N PRO A 1193 -35.38 27.85 -0.98
CA PRO A 1193 -35.70 26.46 -0.69
C PRO A 1193 -34.53 25.73 -0.01
N GLU A 1194 -34.81 24.53 0.49
CA GLU A 1194 -33.76 23.58 0.88
C GLU A 1194 -33.45 22.64 -0.30
N THR A 1195 -32.17 22.29 -0.46
CA THR A 1195 -31.65 21.50 -1.60
C THR A 1195 -30.81 20.30 -1.17
N ALA A 1196 -30.47 20.18 0.11
CA ALA A 1196 -29.64 19.09 0.62
C ALA A 1196 -30.30 17.71 0.41
N ASN A 1197 -29.48 16.71 0.06
CA ASN A 1197 -29.86 15.32 -0.20
C ASN A 1197 -30.96 15.11 -1.27
N LEU A 1198 -31.05 15.99 -2.27
CA LEU A 1198 -31.93 15.84 -3.44
C LEU A 1198 -31.10 15.69 -4.73
N SER A 1199 -31.63 14.97 -5.72
CA SER A 1199 -31.03 14.98 -7.07
C SER A 1199 -31.15 16.38 -7.71
N LEU A 1200 -30.30 16.70 -8.69
CA LEU A 1200 -30.37 18.02 -9.35
C LEU A 1200 -31.72 18.22 -10.06
N GLU A 1201 -32.30 17.11 -10.49
CA GLU A 1201 -33.58 17.00 -11.17
C GLU A 1201 -34.73 17.17 -10.15
N GLU A 1202 -34.71 16.51 -8.99
CA GLU A 1202 -35.71 16.65 -7.92
C GLU A 1202 -35.76 18.01 -7.23
N ILE A 1203 -34.63 18.73 -7.17
CA ILE A 1203 -34.60 20.14 -6.72
C ILE A 1203 -35.59 21.00 -7.54
N SER A 1204 -35.98 20.56 -8.74
CA SER A 1204 -36.98 21.25 -9.55
C SER A 1204 -38.35 21.39 -8.91
N ALA A 1205 -38.80 20.38 -8.16
CA ALA A 1205 -40.05 20.46 -7.41
C ALA A 1205 -40.05 21.62 -6.39
N ARG A 1206 -38.90 21.92 -5.76
CA ARG A 1206 -38.76 23.00 -4.76
C ARG A 1206 -38.90 24.41 -5.35
N PHE A 1207 -38.85 24.56 -6.67
CA PHE A 1207 -39.13 25.81 -7.40
C PHE A 1207 -40.49 25.82 -8.12
N GLY A 1208 -41.26 24.73 -8.04
CA GLY A 1208 -42.55 24.58 -8.74
C GLY A 1208 -42.41 24.21 -10.21
N ASP A 1209 -41.35 23.47 -10.57
CA ASP A 1209 -41.20 22.80 -11.86
C ASP A 1209 -41.50 21.29 -11.67
N ASP A 1210 -42.22 20.67 -12.61
CA ASP A 1210 -42.49 19.21 -12.53
C ASP A 1210 -41.21 18.39 -12.80
N VAL A 1211 -41.07 17.30 -12.04
CA VAL A 1211 -39.96 16.34 -12.11
C VAL A 1211 -40.42 15.12 -12.91
N ALA A 1212 -39.60 14.65 -13.85
CA ALA A 1212 -39.96 13.53 -14.71
C ALA A 1212 -39.92 12.17 -13.99
N VAL A 1213 -38.97 11.99 -13.07
CA VAL A 1213 -38.74 10.75 -12.32
C VAL A 1213 -38.35 11.11 -10.89
N HIS A 1214 -39.16 10.69 -9.92
CA HIS A 1214 -38.84 10.77 -8.50
C HIS A 1214 -38.14 9.48 -8.05
N VAL A 1215 -37.03 9.61 -7.32
CA VAL A 1215 -36.19 8.48 -6.89
C VAL A 1215 -36.08 8.44 -5.36
N HIS A 1216 -36.12 9.59 -4.70
CA HIS A 1216 -35.85 9.70 -3.26
C HIS A 1216 -37.11 9.83 -2.38
N ASP A 1217 -38.16 10.48 -2.88
CA ASP A 1217 -39.43 10.71 -2.15
C ASP A 1217 -40.54 9.67 -2.49
N VAL A 1218 -40.21 8.56 -3.18
CA VAL A 1218 -41.16 7.50 -3.58
C VAL A 1218 -41.29 6.37 -2.56
N PRO A 1219 -42.51 5.80 -2.35
CA PRO A 1219 -42.69 4.57 -1.57
C PRO A 1219 -41.84 3.41 -2.08
N GLU A 1220 -41.40 2.55 -1.17
CA GLU A 1220 -40.49 1.43 -1.46
C GLU A 1220 -41.01 0.47 -2.57
N GLU A 1221 -42.33 0.35 -2.69
CA GLU A 1221 -43.01 -0.43 -3.73
C GLU A 1221 -42.86 0.20 -5.12
N GLN A 1222 -43.09 1.52 -5.26
CA GLN A 1222 -42.86 2.27 -6.51
C GLN A 1222 -41.38 2.34 -6.88
N ARG A 1223 -40.49 2.41 -5.88
CA ARG A 1223 -39.06 2.31 -6.11
C ARG A 1223 -38.70 0.95 -6.70
N LYS A 1224 -39.17 -0.15 -6.10
CA LYS A 1224 -39.01 -1.51 -6.66
C LYS A 1224 -39.61 -1.64 -8.06
N GLU A 1225 -40.73 -0.98 -8.38
CA GLU A 1225 -41.27 -0.97 -9.75
C GLU A 1225 -40.34 -0.25 -10.73
N LEU A 1226 -39.77 0.90 -10.35
CA LEU A 1226 -38.79 1.64 -11.15
C LEU A 1226 -37.52 0.81 -11.37
N ASP A 1227 -36.94 0.25 -10.30
CA ASP A 1227 -35.76 -0.62 -10.35
C ASP A 1227 -36.01 -1.83 -11.29
N ASN A 1228 -37.19 -2.47 -11.17
CA ASN A 1228 -37.61 -3.59 -12.03
C ASN A 1228 -37.89 -3.19 -13.48
N TYR A 1229 -38.16 -1.91 -13.77
CA TYR A 1229 -38.32 -1.37 -15.11
C TYR A 1229 -36.94 -1.04 -15.71
N LEU A 1230 -36.07 -0.34 -14.97
CA LEU A 1230 -34.72 0.03 -15.42
C LEU A 1230 -33.82 -1.18 -15.65
N ASN A 1231 -34.01 -2.27 -14.89
CA ASN A 1231 -33.33 -3.54 -15.14
C ASN A 1231 -33.82 -4.31 -16.38
N LYS A 1232 -34.88 -3.84 -17.06
CA LYS A 1232 -35.43 -4.45 -18.29
C LYS A 1232 -35.32 -3.56 -19.54
N VAL A 1233 -34.90 -2.31 -19.37
CA VAL A 1233 -34.86 -1.30 -20.43
C VAL A 1233 -33.43 -0.84 -20.61
N ASP A 1234 -32.97 -0.85 -21.87
CA ASP A 1234 -31.73 -0.19 -22.24
C ASP A 1234 -31.90 1.33 -22.06
N VAL A 1235 -31.41 1.84 -20.93
CA VAL A 1235 -31.52 3.26 -20.59
C VAL A 1235 -30.70 4.18 -21.51
N ALA A 1236 -29.64 3.66 -22.15
CA ALA A 1236 -28.87 4.40 -23.13
C ALA A 1236 -29.68 4.55 -24.44
N HIS A 1237 -30.19 3.46 -24.98
CA HIS A 1237 -30.85 3.45 -26.30
C HIS A 1237 -32.38 3.61 -26.30
N MET A 1238 -33.06 3.63 -25.16
CA MET A 1238 -34.51 3.90 -25.09
C MET A 1238 -34.88 5.25 -25.70
N GLU A 1239 -36.04 5.29 -26.39
CA GLU A 1239 -36.64 6.53 -26.87
C GLU A 1239 -36.89 7.50 -25.71
N ASP A 1240 -36.75 8.81 -25.99
CA ASP A 1240 -37.03 9.87 -25.02
C ASP A 1240 -38.54 10.02 -24.70
N SER A 1241 -39.40 9.17 -25.28
CA SER A 1241 -40.81 9.05 -24.91
C SER A 1241 -40.99 8.10 -23.72
N GLY A 1242 -41.07 8.67 -22.52
CA GLY A 1242 -41.41 7.91 -21.31
C GLY A 1242 -42.77 7.18 -21.43
N PRO A 1243 -43.05 6.19 -20.57
CA PRO A 1243 -44.31 5.44 -20.63
C PRO A 1243 -45.50 6.41 -20.53
N LYS A 1244 -46.36 6.42 -21.56
CA LYS A 1244 -47.58 7.24 -21.60
C LYS A 1244 -48.45 6.91 -20.39
N SER A 1245 -48.43 7.75 -19.37
CA SER A 1245 -49.19 7.53 -18.15
C SER A 1245 -50.69 7.56 -18.46
N LYS A 1246 -51.33 6.39 -18.34
CA LYS A 1246 -52.79 6.30 -18.22
C LYS A 1246 -53.20 6.77 -16.82
N ALA A 1247 -53.10 8.07 -16.58
CA ALA A 1247 -53.51 8.73 -15.34
C ALA A 1247 -54.11 10.11 -15.65
N GLY A 1248 -55.22 10.10 -16.39
CA GLY A 1248 -56.18 11.19 -16.36
C GLY A 1248 -57.32 10.83 -15.40
N ALA A 1249 -57.21 11.27 -14.15
CA ALA A 1249 -58.28 11.30 -13.14
C ALA A 1249 -57.88 12.30 -12.04
#